data_AF-A0A229H6P6-F1
#
_entry.id   AF-A0A229H6P6-F1
#
_cell.length_a   1.000
_cell.length_b   1.000
_cell.length_c   1.000
_cell.angle_alpha   90.00
_cell.angle_beta   90.00
_cell.angle_gamma   90.00
#
_symmetry.space_group_name_H-M   'P 1'
#
loop_
_entity.id
_entity.type
_entity.pdbx_description
1 polymer ?
#
loop_
_entity_poly.entity_id
_entity_poly.type
_entity_poly.pdbx_seq_one_letter_code
_entity_poly.pdbx_strand_id
1 'polypeptide(L)'
;MWQEPSTVPGAVFCSAFCCCALLVRAPCAAPPWSCQGHASRGWNPRSPIRPGVCDGDLDGEGHAVDGTDRSPDDQGSVGHVRLDGAGPVEAQEQEALVRQAAEAFAAELIRLRTGRGLSQSALARRMGYDKSYVTHVERCTQAPTRSFAEQADRVLGSGQALSRLWHAYHTARAARANDRRRSQQTRPSALAAPGAPDGIAGQDDAAARDTPLHAGASSSAPAAMREALRERMQQEQSRLLSRGVPGSLRVTVGDLLTRPGLLVTAPWRMAGGGVCRDSIVDEIFDRVIGYPEDGAYRRRRVLVLSDPGMGKTTLTYCLYVELLRNWSMEHRENTLPVRIDLRAVGTHLADQDFGSAEWLTRFLDKQVDGYDPVSWLGVTERKGLPIRPVLILDSLDEYLSKLAPSTVLGELNKFIFSYASLVCCRTQYFDRFLAHSPFGDSLERVELMEWGEVERRDYVCGYMGHCFPGHGERDAQNVRLRMESRPVRDLCHAPLRVNMALELMMREGDRGPTITDILGLYHAYVGQLLRIESAKTGSILEVDEKLDLLTSIAWHFYDEARPSDGAAQLFTLRELSDLISSELAIASDAARGVVEDLAFRTLLSVESEQFNSLEPTIVRFVHKSFQEYFVARHLFTCMSTDVNATTQAFRKLISAEVSEFVKEYLERVNRNSRVLSRVCDICFESFLDNSADTCGSDPDDSARARVARQQLAYYLGNLRSRRITEFLEEILAQERDLWIQRGIILGLAFGGTVQPLEEYVERLRRNRINSGNLSENEVNIGYTLTFFGDQATDEFRPEVDQGHDSCERTVRRLIYLVGTETDRECWRLNLLTLVELWHHRKWSRERYMLAMRECTEELTAILDRLADDPESASWPELEELRVIQSAVTSPGHGQ
;
A
#
# COMPACT_ATOMS: atom_id res chain seq x y z
N MET A 1 23.97 73.33 -35.69
CA MET A 1 23.20 73.93 -34.57
C MET A 1 22.99 72.79 -33.59
N TRP A 2 23.61 72.80 -32.40
CA TRP A 2 23.14 73.58 -31.22
C TRP A 2 21.65 73.24 -30.96
N GLN A 3 21.24 72.58 -29.86
CA GLN A 3 21.87 72.41 -28.54
C GLN A 3 21.29 71.18 -27.79
N GLU A 4 22.05 70.63 -26.82
CA GLU A 4 21.57 69.79 -25.69
C GLU A 4 20.89 70.68 -24.60
N PRO A 5 20.50 70.23 -23.37
CA PRO A 5 20.51 68.88 -22.76
C PRO A 5 19.27 68.49 -21.92
N SER A 6 19.42 67.35 -21.18
CA SER A 6 18.77 66.98 -19.88
C SER A 6 17.37 66.33 -19.87
N THR A 7 17.02 65.36 -18.99
CA THR A 7 17.80 64.46 -18.09
C THR A 7 16.99 63.21 -17.64
N VAL A 8 17.61 62.01 -17.67
CA VAL A 8 17.90 61.06 -16.54
C VAL A 8 16.84 60.85 -15.43
N PRO A 9 16.55 59.60 -14.95
CA PRO A 9 16.61 58.27 -15.59
C PRO A 9 15.46 57.27 -15.20
N GLY A 10 15.46 56.07 -15.81
CA GLY A 10 15.27 54.81 -15.08
C GLY A 10 13.85 54.30 -14.78
N ALA A 11 13.30 53.50 -15.70
CA ALA A 11 12.32 52.46 -15.38
C ALA A 11 12.71 51.17 -16.11
N VAL A 12 12.97 50.09 -15.37
CA VAL A 12 13.22 48.76 -15.96
C VAL A 12 11.86 48.11 -16.20
N PHE A 13 11.53 47.87 -17.47
CA PHE A 13 10.32 47.11 -17.84
C PHE A 13 10.72 45.79 -18.50
N CYS A 14 10.05 44.72 -18.10
CA CYS A 14 10.17 43.41 -18.74
C CYS A 14 9.85 43.48 -20.24
N SER A 15 10.61 42.77 -21.06
CA SER A 15 10.22 42.40 -22.41
C SER A 15 10.48 40.92 -22.65
N ALA A 16 9.42 40.17 -22.92
CA ALA A 16 9.51 38.77 -23.31
C ALA A 16 9.89 38.63 -24.80
N PHE A 17 10.30 37.41 -25.16
CA PHE A 17 10.33 36.82 -26.50
C PHE A 17 11.29 37.35 -27.61
N CYS A 18 12.16 36.40 -28.03
CA CYS A 18 12.51 36.02 -29.41
C CYS A 18 13.75 36.59 -30.16
N CYS A 19 14.61 35.64 -30.54
CA CYS A 19 15.42 35.54 -31.78
C CYS A 19 16.56 36.54 -32.13
N CYS A 20 17.81 36.04 -32.09
CA CYS A 20 18.73 35.78 -33.24
C CYS A 20 20.12 35.38 -32.68
N ALA A 21 20.81 34.29 -33.06
CA ALA A 21 21.21 33.74 -34.37
C ALA A 21 22.48 34.38 -34.99
N LEU A 22 23.23 33.58 -35.78
CA LEU A 22 24.54 33.84 -36.46
C LEU A 22 25.80 33.56 -35.59
N LEU A 23 26.90 32.94 -36.08
CA LEU A 23 27.18 32.26 -37.36
C LEU A 23 28.51 31.45 -37.26
N VAL A 24 28.54 30.17 -37.68
CA VAL A 24 29.67 29.56 -38.43
C VAL A 24 29.10 28.48 -39.36
N ARG A 25 29.49 28.49 -40.65
CA ARG A 25 29.16 27.47 -41.66
C ARG A 25 30.32 26.48 -41.85
N ALA A 26 30.04 25.18 -41.98
CA ALA A 26 30.58 24.31 -43.04
C ALA A 26 29.84 22.94 -43.06
N PRO A 27 29.65 22.29 -44.23
CA PRO A 27 28.84 21.06 -44.34
C PRO A 27 29.67 19.77 -44.57
N CYS A 28 29.23 18.65 -43.99
CA CYS A 28 29.53 17.28 -44.42
C CYS A 28 28.29 16.41 -44.10
N ALA A 29 27.54 15.96 -45.10
CA ALA A 29 27.77 14.70 -45.82
C ALA A 29 27.40 13.46 -44.98
N ALA A 30 26.16 12.98 -45.17
CA ALA A 30 25.71 11.71 -44.62
C ALA A 30 26.42 10.53 -45.32
N PRO A 31 26.91 9.51 -44.59
CA PRO A 31 27.29 8.24 -45.18
C PRO A 31 26.03 7.41 -45.51
N PRO A 32 25.91 6.84 -46.72
CA PRO A 32 24.91 5.81 -47.02
C PRO A 32 25.43 4.41 -46.61
N TRP A 33 24.96 3.37 -47.30
CA TRP A 33 25.36 1.94 -47.21
C TRP A 33 24.67 1.12 -46.11
N SER A 34 24.24 -0.14 -46.33
CA SER A 34 23.69 -0.81 -47.53
C SER A 34 23.32 -2.24 -47.12
N CYS A 35 22.08 -2.68 -47.33
CA CYS A 35 21.71 -4.08 -47.09
C CYS A 35 22.14 -4.99 -48.26
N GLN A 36 23.14 -5.83 -48.00
CA GLN A 36 23.34 -7.14 -48.62
C GLN A 36 23.78 -8.08 -47.46
N GLY A 37 23.23 -9.26 -47.21
CA GLY A 37 22.12 -9.95 -47.88
C GLY A 37 22.39 -11.45 -47.92
N HIS A 38 21.92 -12.21 -46.93
CA HIS A 38 21.66 -13.65 -47.07
C HIS A 38 20.63 -14.17 -46.05
N ALA A 39 19.61 -14.84 -46.60
CA ALA A 39 18.70 -15.86 -46.05
C ALA A 39 19.10 -16.58 -44.74
N SER A 40 18.17 -17.09 -43.90
CA SER A 40 16.71 -17.18 -44.01
C SER A 40 16.04 -17.69 -42.71
N ARG A 41 14.80 -17.23 -42.46
CA ARG A 41 13.58 -18.03 -42.15
C ARG A 41 12.46 -17.07 -41.73
N GLY A 42 11.56 -16.76 -42.67
CA GLY A 42 10.49 -15.80 -42.43
C GLY A 42 9.24 -16.45 -41.82
N TRP A 43 8.66 -15.77 -40.83
CA TRP A 43 7.24 -15.85 -40.50
C TRP A 43 6.61 -14.50 -40.86
N ASN A 44 5.42 -14.49 -41.46
CA ASN A 44 4.84 -13.31 -42.08
C ASN A 44 3.41 -13.04 -41.54
N PRO A 45 3.16 -11.94 -40.81
CA PRO A 45 1.86 -11.67 -40.20
C PRO A 45 0.97 -10.73 -41.03
N ARG A 46 -0.12 -11.27 -41.58
CA ARG A 46 -1.33 -10.58 -42.12
C ARG A 46 -2.48 -11.60 -42.09
N SER A 47 -3.76 -11.29 -41.88
CA SER A 47 -4.51 -10.07 -41.50
C SER A 47 -5.93 -10.53 -41.06
N PRO A 48 -6.80 -9.68 -40.47
CA PRO A 48 -7.97 -10.16 -39.71
C PRO A 48 -9.16 -10.60 -40.58
N ILE A 49 -9.99 -11.50 -40.04
CA ILE A 49 -11.23 -11.98 -40.66
C ILE A 49 -12.45 -11.30 -40.00
N ARG A 50 -13.33 -10.71 -40.82
CA ARG A 50 -14.69 -10.31 -40.45
C ARG A 50 -15.70 -11.40 -40.89
N PRO A 51 -16.89 -11.48 -40.26
CA PRO A 51 -17.78 -12.64 -40.37
C PRO A 51 -18.61 -12.65 -41.66
N GLY A 52 -19.02 -13.86 -42.08
CA GLY A 52 -19.93 -14.10 -43.20
C GLY A 52 -21.06 -15.04 -42.80
N VAL A 53 -22.30 -14.59 -43.02
CA VAL A 53 -23.56 -15.35 -42.87
C VAL A 53 -23.74 -16.34 -44.03
N CYS A 54 -24.40 -17.47 -43.78
CA CYS A 54 -25.28 -18.15 -44.75
C CYS A 54 -26.24 -19.14 -44.04
N ASP A 55 -27.53 -19.04 -44.35
CA ASP A 55 -28.61 -19.93 -43.89
C ASP A 55 -28.64 -21.28 -44.64
N GLY A 56 -29.46 -22.24 -44.17
CA GLY A 56 -29.81 -23.45 -44.93
C GLY A 56 -30.39 -24.59 -44.09
N ASP A 57 -31.72 -24.63 -43.94
CA ASP A 57 -32.49 -25.62 -43.17
C ASP A 57 -32.46 -27.06 -43.72
N LEU A 58 -32.82 -28.06 -42.89
CA LEU A 58 -34.12 -28.78 -42.95
C LEU A 58 -34.17 -30.04 -42.04
N ASP A 59 -35.24 -30.10 -41.24
CA ASP A 59 -36.08 -31.25 -40.77
C ASP A 59 -35.49 -32.53 -40.13
N GLY A 60 -36.13 -33.02 -39.05
CA GLY A 60 -35.94 -34.41 -38.55
C GLY A 60 -36.39 -34.75 -37.11
N GLU A 61 -37.70 -34.87 -36.90
CA GLU A 61 -38.46 -35.43 -35.75
C GLU A 61 -37.79 -36.21 -34.58
N GLY A 62 -38.20 -35.86 -33.34
CA GLY A 62 -39.02 -36.73 -32.46
C GLY A 62 -38.40 -37.91 -31.67
N HIS A 63 -38.36 -37.81 -30.34
CA HIS A 63 -39.20 -38.60 -29.39
C HIS A 63 -38.76 -38.43 -27.92
N ALA A 64 -39.72 -38.56 -26.99
CA ALA A 64 -39.52 -38.61 -25.54
C ALA A 64 -39.74 -40.04 -25.00
N VAL A 65 -39.47 -40.25 -23.69
CA VAL A 65 -40.24 -41.06 -22.69
C VAL A 65 -39.34 -41.80 -21.66
N ASP A 66 -39.70 -41.62 -20.37
CA ASP A 66 -39.51 -42.45 -19.14
C ASP A 66 -38.21 -43.24 -18.81
N GLY A 67 -37.92 -43.51 -17.53
CA GLY A 67 -38.68 -43.09 -16.35
C GLY A 67 -38.29 -43.66 -14.98
N THR A 68 -39.25 -43.48 -14.08
CA THR A 68 -39.32 -43.65 -12.62
C THR A 68 -38.83 -44.97 -12.00
N ASP A 69 -38.02 -44.83 -10.93
CA ASP A 69 -38.35 -45.13 -9.52
C ASP A 69 -39.16 -46.42 -9.15
N ARG A 70 -38.61 -47.23 -8.22
CA ARG A 70 -39.33 -47.92 -7.11
C ARG A 70 -38.44 -48.82 -6.22
N SER A 71 -38.46 -48.55 -4.92
CA SER A 71 -38.27 -49.51 -3.79
C SER A 71 -39.59 -50.32 -3.56
N PRO A 72 -39.78 -51.21 -2.54
CA PRO A 72 -38.94 -51.53 -1.36
C PRO A 72 -38.89 -53.02 -0.87
N ASP A 73 -38.16 -53.26 0.24
CA ASP A 73 -38.24 -54.34 1.26
C ASP A 73 -38.13 -55.84 0.80
N ASP A 74 -37.78 -56.85 1.62
CA ASP A 74 -37.81 -57.03 3.09
C ASP A 74 -36.90 -58.21 3.56
N GLN A 75 -36.59 -58.28 4.89
CA GLN A 75 -36.06 -59.42 5.71
C GLN A 75 -34.68 -60.05 5.36
N GLY A 76 -33.81 -60.44 6.31
CA GLY A 76 -33.82 -60.33 7.77
C GLY A 76 -32.87 -61.36 8.42
N SER A 77 -32.13 -61.01 9.49
CA SER A 77 -31.45 -61.98 10.38
C SER A 77 -31.05 -61.34 11.72
N VAL A 78 -31.16 -62.10 12.81
CA VAL A 78 -30.96 -61.64 14.20
C VAL A 78 -29.62 -62.17 14.74
N GLY A 79 -28.81 -61.31 15.37
CA GLY A 79 -27.53 -61.66 15.98
C GLY A 79 -27.28 -60.90 17.28
N HIS A 80 -26.98 -61.62 18.36
CA HIS A 80 -26.94 -61.17 19.75
C HIS A 80 -26.07 -59.93 20.08
N VAL A 81 -26.57 -59.17 21.07
CA VAL A 81 -25.90 -58.06 21.75
C VAL A 81 -24.57 -58.48 22.40
N ARG A 82 -23.53 -57.68 22.17
CA ARG A 82 -22.47 -57.39 23.15
C ARG A 82 -22.44 -55.88 23.39
N LEU A 83 -22.58 -55.49 24.66
CA LEU A 83 -22.34 -54.12 25.10
C LEU A 83 -20.82 -53.93 25.22
N ASP A 84 -20.24 -53.06 24.38
CA ASP A 84 -18.98 -52.34 24.60
C ASP A 84 -18.77 -51.37 23.42
N GLY A 85 -18.87 -50.05 23.64
CA GLY A 85 -18.70 -49.08 22.55
C GLY A 85 -19.38 -47.71 22.70
N ALA A 86 -19.19 -47.01 23.82
CA ALA A 86 -19.57 -45.59 23.92
C ALA A 86 -18.58 -44.73 23.10
N GLY A 87 -18.92 -44.45 21.84
CA GLY A 87 -18.04 -43.70 20.92
C GLY A 87 -18.71 -43.13 19.66
N PRO A 88 -19.64 -43.84 18.98
CA PRO A 88 -20.34 -43.27 17.82
C PRO A 88 -21.54 -42.37 18.19
N VAL A 89 -22.24 -42.69 19.28
CA VAL A 89 -23.52 -42.07 19.66
C VAL A 89 -23.32 -40.64 20.16
N GLU A 90 -22.41 -40.43 21.12
CA GLU A 90 -22.13 -39.11 21.70
C GLU A 90 -21.68 -38.09 20.63
N ALA A 91 -20.90 -38.53 19.63
CA ALA A 91 -20.44 -37.65 18.55
C ALA A 91 -21.58 -37.20 17.62
N GLN A 92 -22.59 -38.05 17.39
CA GLN A 92 -23.79 -37.72 16.61
C GLN A 92 -24.74 -36.83 17.42
N GLU A 93 -24.90 -37.07 18.72
CA GLU A 93 -25.67 -36.22 19.63
C GLU A 93 -25.05 -34.82 19.76
N GLN A 94 -23.73 -34.70 19.89
CA GLN A 94 -23.01 -33.41 19.93
C GLN A 94 -23.23 -32.60 18.63
N GLU A 95 -23.24 -33.26 17.47
CA GLU A 95 -23.48 -32.61 16.16
C GLU A 95 -24.93 -32.19 15.98
N ALA A 96 -25.89 -33.00 16.45
CA ALA A 96 -27.30 -32.63 16.52
C ALA A 96 -27.54 -31.40 17.41
N LEU A 97 -26.90 -31.32 18.59
CA LEU A 97 -27.02 -30.19 19.51
C LEU A 97 -26.47 -28.87 18.94
N VAL A 98 -25.29 -28.90 18.29
CA VAL A 98 -24.73 -27.70 17.63
C VAL A 98 -25.63 -27.22 16.49
N ARG A 99 -26.19 -28.15 15.72
CA ARG A 99 -27.14 -27.84 14.63
C ARG A 99 -28.45 -27.26 15.18
N GLN A 100 -29.02 -27.87 16.21
CA GLN A 100 -30.25 -27.41 16.86
C GLN A 100 -30.07 -26.00 17.45
N ALA A 101 -28.90 -25.68 18.02
CA ALA A 101 -28.60 -24.35 18.53
C ALA A 101 -28.44 -23.29 17.40
N ALA A 102 -27.90 -23.67 16.24
CA ALA A 102 -27.85 -22.80 15.06
C ALA A 102 -29.25 -22.53 14.49
N GLU A 103 -30.05 -23.58 14.34
CA GLU A 103 -31.44 -23.51 13.87
C GLU A 103 -32.31 -22.67 14.82
N ALA A 104 -32.13 -22.79 16.14
CA ALA A 104 -32.80 -21.94 17.13
C ALA A 104 -32.41 -20.46 17.02
N PHE A 105 -31.12 -20.15 16.81
CA PHE A 105 -30.66 -18.77 16.58
C PHE A 105 -31.27 -18.18 15.29
N ALA A 106 -31.21 -18.92 14.18
CA ALA A 106 -31.74 -18.49 12.89
C ALA A 106 -33.26 -18.30 12.93
N ALA A 107 -34.00 -19.23 13.55
CA ALA A 107 -35.45 -19.14 13.69
C ALA A 107 -35.88 -17.90 14.51
N GLU A 108 -35.21 -17.61 15.63
CA GLU A 108 -35.52 -16.44 16.45
C GLU A 108 -35.15 -15.13 15.73
N LEU A 109 -34.03 -15.09 15.01
CA LEU A 109 -33.64 -13.95 14.17
C LEU A 109 -34.69 -13.66 13.07
N ILE A 110 -35.12 -14.70 12.35
CA ILE A 110 -36.17 -14.60 11.32
C ILE A 110 -37.48 -14.12 11.95
N ARG A 111 -37.89 -14.68 13.10
CA ARG A 111 -39.14 -14.31 13.80
C ARG A 111 -39.13 -12.85 14.23
N LEU A 112 -38.02 -12.38 14.82
CA LEU A 112 -37.86 -10.99 15.25
C LEU A 112 -37.78 -10.01 14.07
N ARG A 113 -37.07 -10.39 12.99
CA ARG A 113 -36.96 -9.58 11.77
C ARG A 113 -38.32 -9.42 11.07
N THR A 114 -39.01 -10.54 10.84
CA THR A 114 -40.32 -10.57 10.16
C THR A 114 -41.41 -9.91 11.01
N GLY A 115 -41.40 -10.12 12.33
CA GLY A 115 -42.28 -9.40 13.28
C GLY A 115 -42.09 -7.88 13.32
N ARG A 116 -41.00 -7.34 12.73
CA ARG A 116 -40.75 -5.91 12.55
C ARG A 116 -40.88 -5.43 11.09
N GLY A 117 -41.35 -6.29 10.18
CA GLY A 117 -41.52 -5.96 8.75
C GLY A 117 -40.21 -5.69 8.00
N LEU A 118 -39.07 -6.14 8.51
CA LEU A 118 -37.76 -5.86 7.90
C LEU A 118 -37.38 -6.92 6.86
N SER A 119 -36.91 -6.46 5.69
CA SER A 119 -36.19 -7.33 4.75
C SER A 119 -34.78 -7.65 5.28
N GLN A 120 -34.15 -8.71 4.76
CA GLN A 120 -32.76 -9.06 5.12
C GLN A 120 -31.81 -7.88 4.86
N SER A 121 -31.93 -7.20 3.71
CA SER A 121 -31.14 -6.00 3.38
C SER A 121 -31.40 -4.82 4.34
N ALA A 122 -32.64 -4.63 4.78
CA ALA A 122 -32.98 -3.57 5.73
C ALA A 122 -32.46 -3.85 7.15
N LEU A 123 -32.46 -5.12 7.57
CA LEU A 123 -31.82 -5.53 8.82
C LEU A 123 -30.30 -5.35 8.75
N ALA A 124 -29.68 -5.85 7.68
CA ALA A 124 -28.24 -5.74 7.42
C ALA A 124 -27.75 -4.29 7.50
N ARG A 125 -28.41 -3.37 6.77
CA ARG A 125 -28.12 -1.93 6.79
C ARG A 125 -28.25 -1.31 8.19
N ARG A 126 -29.28 -1.68 8.96
CA ARG A 126 -29.48 -1.18 10.35
C ARG A 126 -28.48 -1.76 11.34
N MET A 127 -27.91 -2.92 11.06
CA MET A 127 -26.88 -3.55 11.88
C MET A 127 -25.45 -3.20 11.45
N GLY A 128 -25.23 -2.61 10.29
CA GLY A 128 -23.87 -2.38 9.75
C GLY A 128 -23.21 -3.65 9.21
N TYR A 129 -24.00 -4.60 8.69
CA TYR A 129 -23.52 -5.84 8.05
C TYR A 129 -23.95 -5.89 6.59
N ASP A 130 -23.29 -6.74 5.80
CA ASP A 130 -23.76 -7.08 4.46
C ASP A 130 -25.01 -8.01 4.48
N LYS A 131 -25.85 -7.88 3.46
CA LYS A 131 -27.03 -8.72 3.23
C LYS A 131 -26.69 -10.21 3.15
N SER A 132 -25.55 -10.56 2.55
CA SER A 132 -25.12 -11.96 2.38
C SER A 132 -24.80 -12.58 3.74
N TYR A 133 -24.17 -11.83 4.65
CA TYR A 133 -23.91 -12.31 6.02
C TYR A 133 -25.21 -12.62 6.78
N VAL A 134 -26.20 -11.72 6.74
CA VAL A 134 -27.55 -11.98 7.30
C VAL A 134 -28.18 -13.23 6.66
N THR A 135 -28.09 -13.35 5.33
CA THR A 135 -28.62 -14.49 4.57
C THR A 135 -27.93 -15.81 4.96
N HIS A 136 -26.62 -15.81 5.17
CA HIS A 136 -25.85 -17.00 5.53
C HIS A 136 -26.11 -17.46 6.96
N VAL A 137 -26.32 -16.52 7.89
CA VAL A 137 -26.72 -16.80 9.27
C VAL A 137 -28.16 -17.32 9.33
N GLU A 138 -29.12 -16.72 8.62
CA GLU A 138 -30.51 -17.22 8.55
C GLU A 138 -30.62 -18.60 7.88
N ARG A 139 -29.67 -18.98 7.03
CA ARG A 139 -29.57 -20.33 6.42
C ARG A 139 -28.74 -21.33 7.23
N CYS A 140 -28.25 -20.97 8.42
CA CYS A 140 -27.33 -21.76 9.23
C CYS A 140 -26.01 -22.16 8.52
N THR A 141 -25.67 -21.52 7.38
CA THR A 141 -24.46 -21.78 6.60
C THR A 141 -23.22 -21.06 7.15
N GLN A 142 -23.41 -20.03 7.98
CA GLN A 142 -22.33 -19.30 8.64
C GLN A 142 -22.67 -19.06 10.12
N ALA A 143 -21.66 -19.19 10.98
CA ALA A 143 -21.82 -19.00 12.42
C ALA A 143 -22.05 -17.52 12.78
N PRO A 144 -23.03 -17.19 13.64
CA PRO A 144 -23.21 -15.83 14.13
C PRO A 144 -22.02 -15.41 15.02
N THR A 145 -21.53 -14.20 14.79
CA THR A 145 -20.55 -13.53 15.66
C THR A 145 -21.22 -12.88 16.87
N ARG A 146 -20.43 -12.61 17.92
CA ARG A 146 -20.93 -11.99 19.15
C ARG A 146 -21.53 -10.60 18.89
N SER A 147 -20.78 -9.77 18.16
CA SER A 147 -21.20 -8.45 17.73
C SER A 147 -22.48 -8.49 16.88
N PHE A 148 -22.65 -9.51 16.03
CA PHE A 148 -23.87 -9.67 15.25
C PHE A 148 -25.08 -9.96 16.15
N ALA A 149 -24.94 -10.84 17.14
CA ALA A 149 -26.01 -11.13 18.10
C ALA A 149 -26.36 -9.92 18.99
N GLU A 150 -25.36 -9.22 19.52
CA GLU A 150 -25.54 -8.01 20.34
C GLU A 150 -26.15 -6.86 19.52
N GLN A 151 -25.73 -6.68 18.26
CA GLN A 151 -26.30 -5.69 17.35
C GLN A 151 -27.72 -6.05 16.91
N ALA A 152 -28.00 -7.33 16.66
CA ALA A 152 -29.35 -7.79 16.38
C ALA A 152 -30.27 -7.58 17.60
N ASP A 153 -29.81 -7.85 18.82
CA ASP A 153 -30.58 -7.56 20.04
C ASP A 153 -30.87 -6.06 20.21
N ARG A 154 -29.94 -5.16 19.83
CA ARG A 154 -30.17 -3.70 19.82
C ARG A 154 -31.19 -3.29 18.76
N VAL A 155 -31.03 -3.73 17.51
CA VAL A 155 -31.88 -3.33 16.36
C VAL A 155 -33.26 -4.00 16.40
N LEU A 156 -33.35 -5.23 16.88
CA LEU A 156 -34.57 -6.03 17.02
C LEU A 156 -35.16 -6.00 18.44
N GLY A 157 -34.53 -5.25 19.36
CA GLY A 157 -35.05 -4.96 20.71
C GLY A 157 -35.43 -6.20 21.52
N SER A 158 -34.69 -7.30 21.36
CA SER A 158 -35.07 -8.64 21.83
C SER A 158 -34.57 -9.00 23.22
N GLY A 159 -34.08 -8.04 24.01
CA GLY A 159 -33.77 -8.25 25.43
C GLY A 159 -32.74 -9.36 25.66
N GLN A 160 -31.63 -9.31 24.92
CA GLN A 160 -30.54 -10.29 24.95
C GLN A 160 -30.97 -11.73 24.58
N ALA A 161 -32.08 -11.93 23.88
CA ALA A 161 -32.51 -13.26 23.44
C ALA A 161 -31.54 -13.84 22.40
N LEU A 162 -31.10 -13.04 21.43
CA LEU A 162 -30.17 -13.50 20.39
C LEU A 162 -28.77 -13.70 20.97
N SER A 163 -28.32 -12.86 21.88
CA SER A 163 -27.05 -12.99 22.61
C SER A 163 -27.03 -14.27 23.47
N ARG A 164 -28.15 -14.66 24.08
CA ARG A 164 -28.29 -15.93 24.81
C ARG A 164 -28.24 -17.15 23.88
N LEU A 165 -28.94 -17.10 22.74
CA LEU A 165 -28.90 -18.17 21.72
C LEU A 165 -27.50 -18.30 21.08
N TRP A 166 -26.83 -17.17 20.85
CA TRP A 166 -25.42 -17.13 20.41
C TRP A 166 -24.50 -17.80 21.43
N HIS A 167 -24.68 -17.50 22.73
CA HIS A 167 -23.87 -18.12 23.78
C HIS A 167 -24.10 -19.64 23.84
N ALA A 168 -25.37 -20.10 23.77
CA ALA A 168 -25.69 -21.52 23.72
C ALA A 168 -25.06 -22.25 22.51
N TYR A 169 -25.13 -21.65 21.32
CA TYR A 169 -24.49 -22.18 20.11
C TYR A 169 -22.97 -22.28 20.25
N HIS A 170 -22.30 -21.25 20.78
CA HIS A 170 -20.84 -21.29 20.98
C HIS A 170 -20.42 -22.23 22.11
N THR A 171 -21.21 -22.39 23.17
CA THR A 171 -20.97 -23.40 24.22
C THR A 171 -21.04 -24.82 23.66
N ALA A 172 -22.08 -25.14 22.87
CA ALA A 172 -22.18 -26.44 22.20
C ALA A 172 -21.01 -26.69 21.23
N ARG A 173 -20.58 -25.67 20.49
CA ARG A 173 -19.43 -25.73 19.58
C ARG A 173 -18.09 -25.92 20.32
N ALA A 174 -17.91 -25.29 21.48
CA ALA A 174 -16.72 -25.43 22.31
C ALA A 174 -16.61 -26.83 22.93
N ALA A 175 -17.72 -27.43 23.38
CA ALA A 175 -17.76 -28.81 23.86
C ALA A 175 -17.22 -29.79 22.79
N ARG A 176 -17.68 -29.66 21.53
CA ARG A 176 -17.19 -30.46 20.39
C ARG A 176 -15.67 -30.31 20.15
N ALA A 177 -15.11 -29.12 20.34
CA ALA A 177 -13.69 -28.87 20.12
C ALA A 177 -12.80 -29.55 21.18
N ASN A 178 -13.25 -29.58 22.44
CA ASN A 178 -12.54 -30.26 23.52
C ASN A 178 -12.59 -31.78 23.39
N ASP A 179 -13.73 -32.38 22.99
CA ASP A 179 -13.82 -33.83 22.77
C ASP A 179 -12.90 -34.33 21.66
N ARG A 180 -12.80 -33.58 20.54
CA ARG A 180 -11.86 -33.90 19.46
C ARG A 180 -10.40 -33.87 19.91
N ARG A 181 -10.03 -32.99 20.84
CA ARG A 181 -8.68 -32.98 21.44
C ARG A 181 -8.46 -34.19 22.37
N ARG A 182 -9.45 -34.54 23.18
CA ARG A 182 -9.37 -35.65 24.15
C ARG A 182 -9.27 -37.02 23.47
N SER A 183 -10.00 -37.22 22.36
CA SER A 183 -9.97 -38.44 21.54
C SER A 183 -8.73 -38.56 20.62
N GLN A 184 -7.98 -37.47 20.41
CA GLN A 184 -6.68 -37.50 19.73
C GLN A 184 -5.51 -37.86 20.67
N GLN A 185 -5.65 -37.65 21.99
CA GLN A 185 -4.59 -37.97 22.97
C GLN A 185 -4.56 -39.44 23.42
N THR A 186 -5.59 -40.25 23.12
CA THR A 186 -5.75 -41.63 23.63
C THR A 186 -5.37 -42.75 22.65
N ARG A 187 -4.65 -42.46 21.56
CA ARG A 187 -4.05 -43.51 20.70
C ARG A 187 -2.65 -43.92 21.22
N PRO A 188 -2.44 -45.15 21.72
CA PRO A 188 -1.11 -45.62 22.10
C PRO A 188 -0.26 -45.87 20.86
N SER A 189 0.95 -45.29 20.81
CA SER A 189 1.92 -45.57 19.74
C SER A 189 2.60 -46.91 20.00
N ALA A 190 2.32 -47.91 19.16
CA ALA A 190 2.93 -49.23 19.23
C ALA A 190 3.98 -49.39 18.13
N LEU A 191 5.27 -49.33 18.48
CA LEU A 191 6.42 -49.82 17.67
C LEU A 191 7.75 -49.73 18.45
N ALA A 192 8.11 -50.76 19.22
CA ALA A 192 9.50 -51.07 19.62
C ALA A 192 9.61 -52.47 20.26
N ALA A 193 10.39 -53.37 19.68
CA ALA A 193 10.86 -54.65 20.23
C ALA A 193 11.90 -55.29 19.28
N PRO A 194 12.76 -56.25 19.69
CA PRO A 194 13.21 -56.61 21.05
C PRO A 194 14.75 -56.68 21.22
N GLY A 195 15.25 -56.82 22.46
CA GLY A 195 16.67 -57.15 22.72
C GLY A 195 17.08 -57.06 24.20
N ALA A 196 17.16 -58.19 24.89
CA ALA A 196 17.57 -58.38 26.30
C ALA A 196 19.01 -58.98 26.37
N PRO A 197 19.64 -59.33 27.53
CA PRO A 197 19.07 -59.46 28.89
C PRO A 197 19.95 -59.11 30.14
N ASP A 198 19.27 -59.11 31.30
CA ASP A 198 19.65 -59.47 32.69
C ASP A 198 20.77 -58.76 33.50
N GLY A 199 20.48 -58.49 34.81
CA GLY A 199 21.45 -57.85 35.72
C GLY A 199 21.14 -57.58 37.22
N ILE A 200 20.04 -58.09 37.82
CA ILE A 200 19.86 -58.42 39.28
C ILE A 200 20.20 -57.40 40.42
N ALA A 201 19.17 -57.07 41.24
CA ALA A 201 19.17 -56.65 42.67
C ALA A 201 19.89 -55.34 43.12
N GLY A 202 19.49 -54.66 44.21
CA GLY A 202 18.31 -54.82 45.08
C GLY A 202 18.37 -53.99 46.38
N GLN A 203 17.18 -53.70 46.95
CA GLN A 203 16.86 -53.28 48.34
C GLN A 203 17.36 -51.94 48.93
N ASP A 204 16.36 -51.19 49.40
CA ASP A 204 16.20 -50.63 50.76
C ASP A 204 17.40 -49.98 51.48
N ASP A 205 17.29 -48.69 51.79
CA ASP A 205 17.14 -48.30 53.20
C ASP A 205 16.52 -46.90 53.40
N ALA A 206 15.84 -46.71 54.52
CA ALA A 206 15.12 -45.48 54.85
C ALA A 206 15.78 -44.71 56.02
N ALA A 207 16.04 -43.41 55.85
CA ALA A 207 16.31 -42.51 56.97
C ALA A 207 15.88 -41.07 56.66
N ALA A 208 14.96 -40.53 57.46
CA ALA A 208 14.46 -39.18 57.33
C ALA A 208 15.46 -38.12 57.84
N ARG A 209 15.38 -36.90 57.28
CA ARG A 209 15.68 -35.62 57.96
C ARG A 209 15.16 -34.42 57.15
N ASP A 210 14.05 -33.84 57.61
CA ASP A 210 13.80 -32.39 57.51
C ASP A 210 15.00 -31.63 58.14
N THR A 211 15.38 -30.40 57.82
CA THR A 211 14.86 -29.24 57.03
C THR A 211 16.10 -28.32 56.76
N PRO A 212 16.00 -27.08 56.20
CA PRO A 212 15.05 -26.45 55.28
C PRO A 212 15.74 -25.85 54.01
N LEU A 213 14.94 -25.26 53.09
CA LEU A 213 15.45 -24.47 51.96
C LEU A 213 16.08 -23.14 52.43
N HIS A 214 17.29 -22.78 51.95
CA HIS A 214 17.48 -21.72 50.94
C HIS A 214 18.95 -21.31 50.70
N ALA A 215 19.16 -20.70 49.52
CA ALA A 215 20.26 -19.85 49.07
C ALA A 215 21.47 -20.51 48.35
N GLY A 216 21.77 -20.00 47.15
CA GLY A 216 23.10 -20.17 46.53
C GLY A 216 23.22 -20.98 45.22
N ALA A 217 22.32 -20.78 44.25
CA ALA A 217 22.59 -21.20 42.85
C ALA A 217 22.46 -20.00 41.91
N SER A 218 23.59 -19.55 41.36
CA SER A 218 23.69 -18.39 40.47
C SER A 218 23.04 -18.66 39.12
N SER A 219 22.21 -17.72 38.66
CA SER A 219 21.47 -17.78 37.39
C SER A 219 22.35 -17.50 36.17
N SER A 220 23.26 -18.42 35.83
CA SER A 220 23.82 -18.46 34.47
C SER A 220 22.82 -19.17 33.56
N ALA A 221 22.36 -18.47 32.51
CA ALA A 221 21.80 -19.15 31.33
C ALA A 221 22.76 -20.27 30.90
N PRO A 222 22.29 -21.49 30.56
CA PRO A 222 23.18 -22.53 30.04
C PRO A 222 23.97 -21.98 28.85
N ALA A 223 25.30 -22.08 28.88
CA ALA A 223 26.16 -21.41 27.89
C ALA A 223 25.78 -21.79 26.45
N ALA A 224 25.32 -23.02 26.23
CA ALA A 224 24.80 -23.50 24.95
C ALA A 224 23.61 -22.70 24.41
N MET A 225 22.68 -22.24 25.26
CA MET A 225 21.54 -21.43 24.82
C MET A 225 22.00 -20.03 24.37
N ARG A 226 22.98 -19.44 25.07
CA ARG A 226 23.58 -18.16 24.67
C ARG A 226 24.31 -18.29 23.33
N GLU A 227 24.99 -19.41 23.10
CA GLU A 227 25.69 -19.68 21.84
C GLU A 227 24.72 -19.88 20.68
N ALA A 228 23.71 -20.74 20.83
CA ALA A 228 22.72 -21.00 19.78
C ALA A 228 21.88 -19.76 19.42
N LEU A 229 21.51 -18.94 20.41
CA LEU A 229 20.92 -17.62 20.15
C LEU A 229 21.88 -16.72 19.36
N ARG A 230 23.17 -16.69 19.71
CA ARG A 230 24.17 -15.88 18.99
C ARG A 230 24.35 -16.37 17.54
N GLU A 231 24.50 -17.67 17.32
CA GLU A 231 24.60 -18.26 15.98
C GLU A 231 23.37 -17.93 15.13
N ARG A 232 22.17 -18.03 15.70
CA ARG A 232 20.92 -17.71 14.99
C ARG A 232 20.79 -16.23 14.67
N MET A 233 21.11 -15.33 15.61
CA MET A 233 21.12 -13.88 15.36
C MET A 233 22.18 -13.51 14.31
N GLN A 234 23.33 -14.18 14.28
CA GLN A 234 24.35 -14.01 13.23
C GLN A 234 23.87 -14.50 11.86
N GLN A 235 23.08 -15.57 11.80
CA GLN A 235 22.44 -16.04 10.55
C GLN A 235 21.37 -15.05 10.05
N GLU A 236 20.49 -14.55 10.92
CA GLU A 236 19.51 -13.51 10.58
C GLU A 236 20.20 -12.23 10.11
N GLN A 237 21.23 -11.78 10.83
CA GLN A 237 22.07 -10.65 10.44
C GLN A 237 22.70 -10.88 9.06
N SER A 238 23.33 -12.03 8.82
CA SER A 238 23.97 -12.34 7.53
C SER A 238 22.96 -12.33 6.36
N ARG A 239 21.75 -12.85 6.57
CA ARG A 239 20.64 -12.80 5.60
C ARG A 239 20.16 -11.37 5.34
N LEU A 240 20.16 -10.48 6.34
CA LEU A 240 19.82 -9.07 6.16
C LEU A 240 20.92 -8.30 5.42
N LEU A 241 22.18 -8.46 5.83
CA LEU A 241 23.32 -7.76 5.23
C LEU A 241 23.51 -8.10 3.74
N SER A 242 23.13 -9.30 3.31
CA SER A 242 23.22 -9.74 1.91
C SER A 242 22.08 -9.25 1.00
N ARG A 243 21.04 -8.58 1.53
CA ARG A 243 19.96 -8.01 0.70
C ARG A 243 20.45 -6.80 -0.09
N GLY A 244 20.08 -6.71 -1.37
CA GLY A 244 20.30 -5.51 -2.19
C GLY A 244 19.45 -4.32 -1.74
N VAL A 245 19.94 -3.10 -1.95
CA VAL A 245 19.21 -1.86 -1.65
C VAL A 245 18.28 -1.48 -2.82
N PRO A 246 17.00 -1.13 -2.57
CA PRO A 246 16.09 -0.68 -3.63
C PRO A 246 16.67 0.45 -4.50
N GLY A 247 16.57 0.28 -5.82
CA GLY A 247 17.08 1.21 -6.83
C GLY A 247 18.58 1.10 -7.12
N SER A 248 19.35 0.28 -6.40
CA SER A 248 20.77 0.04 -6.65
C SER A 248 21.03 -1.39 -7.11
N LEU A 249 22.03 -1.56 -7.98
CA LEU A 249 22.54 -2.86 -8.44
C LEU A 249 23.89 -3.23 -7.80
N ARG A 250 24.47 -2.33 -6.99
CA ARG A 250 25.85 -2.40 -6.50
C ARG A 250 25.99 -2.30 -4.99
N VAL A 251 24.92 -1.90 -4.28
CA VAL A 251 24.94 -1.67 -2.84
C VAL A 251 24.01 -2.67 -2.15
N THR A 252 24.55 -3.37 -1.15
CA THR A 252 23.77 -4.18 -0.22
C THR A 252 23.45 -3.41 1.06
N VAL A 253 22.48 -3.91 1.84
CA VAL A 253 22.24 -3.42 3.22
C VAL A 253 23.51 -3.55 4.06
N GLY A 254 24.32 -4.59 3.82
CA GLY A 254 25.62 -4.76 4.45
C GLY A 254 26.61 -3.66 4.10
N ASP A 255 26.66 -3.23 2.85
CA ASP A 255 27.50 -2.11 2.44
C ASP A 255 27.03 -0.80 3.10
N LEU A 256 25.73 -0.49 3.10
CA LEU A 256 25.20 0.68 3.82
C LEU A 256 25.70 0.72 5.28
N LEU A 257 25.58 -0.40 5.99
CA LEU A 257 25.85 -0.50 7.44
C LEU A 257 27.33 -0.64 7.83
N THR A 258 28.23 -0.79 6.85
CA THR A 258 29.67 -1.05 7.10
C THR A 258 30.63 -0.16 6.33
N ARG A 259 30.17 0.55 5.29
CA ARG A 259 31.01 1.41 4.45
C ARG A 259 30.84 2.89 4.84
N PRO A 260 31.93 3.62 5.12
CA PRO A 260 31.86 5.06 5.41
C PRO A 260 31.12 5.83 4.30
N GLY A 261 30.21 6.72 4.70
CA GLY A 261 29.47 7.61 3.78
C GLY A 261 28.30 6.98 3.01
N LEU A 262 28.05 5.66 3.11
CA LEU A 262 26.86 5.06 2.50
C LEU A 262 25.61 5.17 3.38
N LEU A 263 25.75 5.06 4.69
CA LEU A 263 24.65 5.37 5.60
C LEU A 263 24.58 6.88 5.81
N VAL A 264 23.76 7.55 4.98
CA VAL A 264 23.36 8.94 5.23
C VAL A 264 22.09 8.95 6.06
N THR A 265 22.18 9.60 7.21
CA THR A 265 21.02 9.86 8.08
C THR A 265 20.10 10.85 7.37
N ALA A 266 18.87 10.43 7.06
CA ALA A 266 17.84 11.34 6.58
C ALA A 266 17.58 12.41 7.67
N PRO A 267 17.32 13.69 7.31
CA PRO A 267 16.91 14.67 8.30
C PRO A 267 15.60 14.21 8.92
N TRP A 268 15.37 14.50 10.19
CA TRP A 268 14.22 13.99 10.92
C TRP A 268 13.71 15.00 11.92
N ARG A 269 12.46 14.85 12.36
CA ARG A 269 11.90 15.68 13.44
C ARG A 269 11.08 14.85 14.40
N MET A 270 11.07 15.25 15.67
CA MET A 270 10.01 14.84 16.60
C MET A 270 8.72 15.57 16.24
N ALA A 271 7.56 14.97 16.49
CA ALA A 271 6.29 15.70 16.37
C ALA A 271 6.29 16.95 17.26
N GLY A 272 6.06 18.13 16.66
CA GLY A 272 6.13 19.43 17.33
C GLY A 272 7.54 19.97 17.60
N GLY A 273 8.60 19.29 17.11
CA GLY A 273 9.99 19.73 17.22
C GLY A 273 10.55 20.30 15.90
N GLY A 274 11.74 20.92 16.00
CA GLY A 274 12.52 21.32 14.83
C GLY A 274 13.15 20.15 14.07
N VAL A 275 13.71 20.43 12.90
CA VAL A 275 14.42 19.43 12.09
C VAL A 275 15.85 19.20 12.63
N CYS A 276 16.13 17.96 12.99
CA CYS A 276 17.44 17.45 13.40
C CYS A 276 18.18 16.83 12.20
N ARG A 277 19.52 16.82 12.28
CA ARG A 277 20.41 16.13 11.32
C ARG A 277 21.35 15.10 11.98
N ASP A 278 21.29 14.96 13.30
CA ASP A 278 22.06 13.97 14.05
C ASP A 278 21.56 12.55 13.82
N SER A 279 22.32 11.55 14.25
CA SER A 279 22.03 10.13 14.03
C SER A 279 20.67 9.70 14.62
N ILE A 280 19.69 9.51 13.75
CA ILE A 280 18.37 8.99 14.12
C ILE A 280 18.43 7.55 14.67
N VAL A 281 19.44 6.77 14.27
CA VAL A 281 19.65 5.41 14.78
C VAL A 281 19.98 5.46 16.27
N ASP A 282 20.90 6.36 16.64
CA ASP A 282 21.35 6.52 18.02
C ASP A 282 20.25 7.13 18.90
N GLU A 283 19.55 8.16 18.39
CA GLU A 283 18.38 8.74 19.06
C GLU A 283 17.28 7.70 19.36
N ILE A 284 16.94 6.85 18.38
CA ILE A 284 15.94 5.79 18.56
C ILE A 284 16.47 4.68 19.48
N PHE A 285 17.75 4.33 19.36
CA PHE A 285 18.40 3.35 20.24
C PHE A 285 18.33 3.80 21.70
N ASP A 286 18.72 5.04 21.99
CA ASP A 286 18.69 5.62 23.34
C ASP A 286 17.26 5.73 23.88
N ARG A 287 16.25 6.01 23.05
CA ARG A 287 14.84 5.99 23.50
C ARG A 287 14.33 4.57 23.78
N VAL A 288 14.70 3.59 22.98
CA VAL A 288 14.20 2.20 23.07
C VAL A 288 14.92 1.38 24.14
N ILE A 289 16.22 1.62 24.35
CA ILE A 289 17.10 0.85 25.24
C ILE A 289 17.49 1.63 26.49
N GLY A 290 17.58 2.96 26.40
CA GLY A 290 18.27 3.84 27.35
C GLY A 290 18.12 3.49 28.83
N TYR A 291 19.26 3.39 29.50
CA TYR A 291 19.34 3.16 30.94
C TYR A 291 18.97 4.45 31.68
N PRO A 292 17.93 4.45 32.55
CA PRO A 292 17.56 5.65 33.31
C PRO A 292 18.59 5.94 34.42
N GLU A 293 19.06 7.18 34.50
CA GLU A 293 19.91 7.64 35.61
C GLU A 293 19.22 7.47 36.98
N ASP A 294 17.88 7.61 37.02
CA ASP A 294 17.05 7.54 38.24
C ASP A 294 16.44 6.15 38.54
N GLY A 295 16.84 5.09 37.81
CA GLY A 295 16.39 3.71 38.08
C GLY A 295 14.92 3.37 37.80
N ALA A 296 14.09 4.34 37.41
CA ALA A 296 12.71 4.12 37.00
C ALA A 296 12.62 3.83 35.49
N TYR A 297 12.51 2.56 35.11
CA TYR A 297 12.39 2.15 33.70
C TYR A 297 11.07 2.64 33.08
N ARG A 298 11.14 3.71 32.27
CA ARG A 298 10.00 4.19 31.48
C ARG A 298 10.19 3.78 30.03
N ARG A 299 9.57 2.65 29.65
CA ARG A 299 9.63 2.08 28.31
C ARG A 299 9.02 3.05 27.28
N ARG A 300 9.84 3.86 26.63
CA ARG A 300 9.42 4.71 25.51
C ARG A 300 9.20 3.82 24.29
N ARG A 301 8.14 4.09 23.54
CA ARG A 301 7.77 3.37 22.33
C ARG A 301 7.72 4.37 21.20
N VAL A 302 8.38 4.08 20.09
CA VAL A 302 8.62 5.03 19.01
C VAL A 302 7.86 4.61 17.75
N LEU A 303 7.26 5.59 17.08
CA LEU A 303 6.61 5.43 15.78
C LEU A 303 7.38 6.25 14.74
N VAL A 304 7.93 5.57 13.73
CA VAL A 304 8.61 6.20 12.59
C VAL A 304 7.63 6.37 11.44
N LEU A 305 7.49 7.61 10.99
CA LEU A 305 6.66 8.04 9.88
C LEU A 305 7.51 8.54 8.71
N SER A 306 7.14 8.20 7.48
CA SER A 306 7.69 8.82 6.28
C SER A 306 6.86 8.48 5.04
N ASP A 307 7.16 9.14 3.93
CA ASP A 307 6.68 8.78 2.59
C ASP A 307 7.38 7.52 2.00
N PRO A 308 6.87 6.95 0.88
CA PRO A 308 7.50 5.83 0.17
C PRO A 308 8.95 6.15 -0.25
N GLY A 309 9.81 5.14 -0.33
CA GLY A 309 11.21 5.30 -0.77
C GLY A 309 12.18 5.99 0.20
N MET A 310 11.71 6.63 1.28
CA MET A 310 12.55 7.33 2.27
C MET A 310 13.36 6.43 3.23
N GLY A 311 13.24 5.10 3.11
CA GLY A 311 14.15 4.17 3.81
C GLY A 311 13.71 3.66 5.18
N LYS A 312 12.43 3.73 5.58
CA LYS A 312 11.91 3.14 6.84
C LYS A 312 12.40 1.72 7.11
N THR A 313 12.23 0.81 6.15
CA THR A 313 12.71 -0.58 6.26
C THR A 313 14.23 -0.63 6.46
N THR A 314 15.00 0.19 5.75
CA THR A 314 16.46 0.33 5.95
C THR A 314 16.80 0.78 7.37
N LEU A 315 16.08 1.75 7.92
CA LEU A 315 16.24 2.16 9.32
C LEU A 315 15.98 1.00 10.30
N THR A 316 14.97 0.16 10.06
CA THR A 316 14.76 -1.05 10.90
C THR A 316 15.93 -2.02 10.83
N TYR A 317 16.62 -2.12 9.68
CA TYR A 317 17.84 -2.92 9.56
C TYR A 317 19.02 -2.29 10.30
N CYS A 318 19.18 -0.96 10.22
CA CYS A 318 20.21 -0.22 10.97
C CYS A 318 20.05 -0.47 12.48
N LEU A 319 18.85 -0.22 13.02
CA LEU A 319 18.58 -0.38 14.43
C LEU A 319 18.71 -1.84 14.88
N TYR A 320 18.20 -2.82 14.12
CA TYR A 320 18.34 -4.23 14.47
C TYR A 320 19.83 -4.66 14.51
N VAL A 321 20.65 -4.22 13.56
CA VAL A 321 22.09 -4.50 13.55
C VAL A 321 22.82 -3.82 14.71
N GLU A 322 22.47 -2.58 15.04
CA GLU A 322 23.09 -1.85 16.17
C GLU A 322 22.67 -2.43 17.53
N LEU A 323 21.41 -2.86 17.65
CA LEU A 323 20.94 -3.64 18.79
C LEU A 323 21.71 -4.95 18.95
N LEU A 324 22.00 -5.67 17.85
CA LEU A 324 22.81 -6.90 17.90
C LEU A 324 24.29 -6.64 18.23
N ARG A 325 24.88 -5.52 17.79
CA ARG A 325 26.26 -5.13 18.13
C ARG A 325 26.42 -4.87 19.63
N ASN A 326 25.43 -4.21 20.24
CA ASN A 326 25.41 -3.87 21.66
C ASN A 326 24.73 -4.94 22.54
N TRP A 327 24.32 -6.08 21.95
CA TRP A 327 23.63 -7.14 22.67
C TRP A 327 24.59 -7.94 23.56
N SER A 328 24.38 -7.90 24.87
CA SER A 328 25.12 -8.68 25.86
C SER A 328 24.19 -9.38 26.85
N MET A 329 24.28 -10.70 26.90
CA MET A 329 23.59 -11.56 27.88
C MET A 329 24.28 -11.59 29.26
N GLU A 330 25.23 -10.69 29.52
CA GLU A 330 25.94 -10.55 30.80
C GLU A 330 25.28 -9.52 31.72
N HIS A 331 24.42 -8.66 31.17
CA HIS A 331 23.75 -7.59 31.88
C HIS A 331 22.44 -8.08 32.54
N ARG A 332 22.01 -7.39 33.61
CA ARG A 332 20.87 -7.78 34.47
C ARG A 332 19.52 -7.98 33.75
N GLU A 333 19.38 -7.53 32.52
CA GLU A 333 18.09 -7.43 31.84
C GLU A 333 17.94 -8.26 30.55
N ASN A 334 19.01 -8.96 30.10
CA ASN A 334 19.03 -9.89 28.96
C ASN A 334 18.06 -9.47 27.83
N THR A 335 18.35 -8.41 27.09
CA THR A 335 17.49 -8.02 25.96
C THR A 335 17.55 -9.07 24.84
N LEU A 336 16.56 -9.11 23.96
CA LEU A 336 16.62 -9.85 22.69
C LEU A 336 16.03 -8.99 21.57
N PRO A 337 16.83 -8.52 20.59
CA PRO A 337 16.34 -7.80 19.43
C PRO A 337 15.49 -8.71 18.55
N VAL A 338 14.27 -8.31 18.20
CA VAL A 338 13.36 -9.10 17.38
C VAL A 338 12.71 -8.20 16.34
N ARG A 339 12.99 -8.43 15.06
CA ARG A 339 12.39 -7.68 13.94
C ARG A 339 11.28 -8.51 13.30
N ILE A 340 10.07 -7.98 13.25
CA ILE A 340 8.92 -8.61 12.60
C ILE A 340 8.53 -7.77 11.38
N ASP A 341 8.43 -8.42 10.23
CA ASP A 341 7.97 -7.82 8.99
C ASP A 341 6.45 -8.01 8.89
N LEU A 342 5.66 -6.96 9.12
CA LEU A 342 4.21 -7.10 9.17
C LEU A 342 3.60 -7.39 7.79
N ARG A 343 4.36 -7.24 6.69
CA ARG A 343 3.93 -7.64 5.33
C ARG A 343 3.74 -9.15 5.20
N ALA A 344 4.57 -9.94 5.85
CA ALA A 344 4.46 -11.40 5.89
C ALA A 344 3.21 -11.84 6.68
N VAL A 345 2.89 -11.10 7.75
CA VAL A 345 1.67 -11.36 8.54
C VAL A 345 0.41 -11.10 7.70
N GLY A 346 -0.51 -12.07 7.68
CA GLY A 346 -1.86 -11.88 7.13
C GLY A 346 -2.19 -12.63 5.83
N THR A 347 -1.27 -13.40 5.26
CA THR A 347 -1.61 -14.47 4.30
C THR A 347 -2.33 -15.65 4.98
N HIS A 348 -2.15 -15.80 6.29
CA HIS A 348 -2.70 -16.90 7.08
C HIS A 348 -3.98 -16.52 7.84
N LEU A 349 -5.13 -16.69 7.18
CA LEU A 349 -6.45 -16.81 7.85
C LEU A 349 -6.54 -18.02 8.83
N ALA A 350 -5.47 -18.81 8.92
CA ALA A 350 -5.33 -19.97 9.81
C ALA A 350 -4.80 -19.62 11.22
N ASP A 351 -3.94 -18.59 11.39
CA ASP A 351 -3.42 -18.21 12.71
C ASP A 351 -4.27 -17.09 13.32
N GLN A 352 -5.51 -17.46 13.69
CA GLN A 352 -6.55 -16.57 14.25
C GLN A 352 -6.12 -15.86 15.54
N ASP A 353 -4.98 -16.24 16.09
CA ASP A 353 -4.38 -15.76 17.34
C ASP A 353 -3.23 -14.76 17.10
N PHE A 354 -2.88 -14.42 15.84
CA PHE A 354 -1.79 -13.47 15.55
C PHE A 354 -1.88 -12.21 16.43
N GLY A 355 -0.75 -11.84 17.04
CA GLY A 355 -0.61 -10.64 17.84
C GLY A 355 -1.08 -10.75 19.29
N SER A 356 -1.58 -11.91 19.72
CA SER A 356 -1.82 -12.18 21.15
C SER A 356 -0.50 -12.42 21.92
N ALA A 357 -0.58 -12.43 23.25
CA ALA A 357 0.55 -12.82 24.09
C ALA A 357 0.92 -14.30 23.92
N GLU A 358 -0.06 -15.19 23.68
CA GLU A 358 0.17 -16.62 23.41
C GLU A 358 0.87 -16.82 22.06
N TRP A 359 0.42 -16.11 21.01
CA TRP A 359 1.08 -16.11 19.71
C TRP A 359 2.53 -15.59 19.80
N LEU A 360 2.74 -14.45 20.45
CA LEU A 360 4.09 -13.90 20.61
C LEU A 360 4.99 -14.85 21.43
N THR A 361 4.44 -15.51 22.45
CA THR A 361 5.16 -16.55 23.20
C THR A 361 5.57 -17.69 22.29
N ARG A 362 4.65 -18.24 21.48
CA ARG A 362 4.96 -19.30 20.50
C ARG A 362 6.00 -18.86 19.48
N PHE A 363 5.95 -17.61 19.01
CA PHE A 363 6.93 -17.04 18.09
C PHE A 363 8.33 -16.93 18.73
N LEU A 364 8.42 -16.40 19.94
CA LEU A 364 9.67 -16.24 20.68
C LEU A 364 10.26 -17.58 21.14
N ASP A 365 9.43 -18.53 21.57
CA ASP A 365 9.86 -19.88 21.96
C ASP A 365 10.53 -20.62 20.79
N LYS A 366 10.01 -20.46 19.56
CA LYS A 366 10.66 -20.98 18.36
C LYS A 366 12.04 -20.35 18.07
N GLN A 367 12.40 -19.22 18.69
CA GLN A 367 13.74 -18.62 18.59
C GLN A 367 14.75 -19.29 19.55
N VAL A 368 14.27 -19.95 20.61
CA VAL A 368 15.05 -20.61 21.68
C VAL A 368 14.75 -22.11 21.79
N ASP A 369 14.23 -22.71 20.72
CA ASP A 369 13.75 -24.09 20.74
C ASP A 369 14.86 -25.08 21.16
N GLY A 370 14.52 -26.03 22.04
CA GLY A 370 15.47 -27.00 22.62
C GLY A 370 16.16 -26.62 23.94
N TYR A 371 15.82 -25.50 24.59
CA TYR A 371 16.44 -25.06 25.85
C TYR A 371 15.47 -24.93 27.04
N ASP A 372 16.02 -24.69 28.24
CA ASP A 372 15.27 -24.43 29.48
C ASP A 372 14.19 -23.34 29.28
N PRO A 373 13.06 -23.39 30.01
CA PRO A 373 11.99 -22.42 29.86
C PRO A 373 12.51 -20.98 30.04
N VAL A 374 12.34 -20.15 29.02
CA VAL A 374 12.68 -18.72 29.03
C VAL A 374 11.50 -17.91 29.57
N SER A 375 11.72 -16.97 30.48
CA SER A 375 10.69 -16.04 30.94
C SER A 375 10.75 -14.76 30.10
N TRP A 376 9.82 -14.61 29.16
CA TRP A 376 9.73 -13.42 28.31
C TRP A 376 9.13 -12.26 29.10
N LEU A 377 9.97 -11.32 29.51
CA LEU A 377 9.61 -10.24 30.43
C LEU A 377 8.49 -9.37 29.87
N GLY A 378 7.37 -9.32 30.59
CA GLY A 378 6.17 -8.60 30.20
C GLY A 378 5.34 -9.27 29.09
N VAL A 379 5.69 -10.47 28.65
CA VAL A 379 4.91 -11.30 27.69
C VAL A 379 4.37 -12.57 28.35
N THR A 380 5.19 -13.24 29.16
CA THR A 380 4.83 -14.50 29.84
C THR A 380 5.03 -14.45 31.35
N GLU A 381 4.08 -14.98 32.10
CA GLU A 381 4.20 -15.22 33.56
C GLU A 381 4.65 -16.66 33.85
N ARG A 382 5.85 -17.06 33.38
CA ARG A 382 6.43 -18.38 33.68
C ARG A 382 7.80 -18.28 34.33
N LYS A 383 8.14 -19.25 35.19
CA LYS A 383 9.47 -19.38 35.78
C LYS A 383 10.47 -19.79 34.70
N GLY A 384 11.62 -19.13 34.67
CA GLY A 384 12.59 -19.29 33.60
C GLY A 384 13.70 -18.26 33.66
N LEU A 385 14.65 -18.32 32.73
CA LEU A 385 15.62 -17.24 32.56
C LEU A 385 14.89 -15.97 32.04
N PRO A 386 14.93 -14.84 32.76
CA PRO A 386 14.32 -13.61 32.25
C PRO A 386 15.08 -13.11 31.02
N ILE A 387 14.36 -12.90 29.92
CA ILE A 387 14.81 -12.24 28.69
C ILE A 387 13.77 -11.18 28.30
N ARG A 388 14.20 -9.99 27.87
CA ARG A 388 13.32 -8.88 27.45
C ARG A 388 13.33 -8.71 25.92
N PRO A 389 12.28 -9.13 25.18
CA PRO A 389 12.15 -8.84 23.76
C PRO A 389 12.07 -7.33 23.47
N VAL A 390 12.90 -6.87 22.54
CA VAL A 390 12.84 -5.53 21.94
C VAL A 390 12.24 -5.70 20.55
N LEU A 391 10.92 -5.50 20.44
CA LEU A 391 10.21 -5.71 19.18
C LEU A 391 10.31 -4.48 18.28
N ILE A 392 10.78 -4.71 17.05
CA ILE A 392 10.72 -3.77 15.93
C ILE A 392 9.69 -4.30 14.94
N LEU A 393 8.61 -3.54 14.71
CA LEU A 393 7.60 -3.85 13.71
C LEU A 393 7.79 -2.98 12.47
N ASP A 394 8.10 -3.61 11.33
CA ASP A 394 8.23 -2.93 10.04
C ASP A 394 6.90 -2.99 9.26
N SER A 395 6.60 -1.92 8.52
CA SER A 395 5.51 -1.87 7.53
C SER A 395 4.09 -2.11 8.09
N LEU A 396 3.74 -1.40 9.18
CA LEU A 396 2.40 -1.45 9.80
C LEU A 396 1.27 -1.10 8.83
N ASP A 397 1.52 -0.11 7.98
CA ASP A 397 0.57 0.36 6.97
C ASP A 397 0.21 -0.73 5.97
N GLU A 398 1.21 -1.43 5.43
CA GLU A 398 0.99 -2.53 4.46
C GLU A 398 0.32 -3.76 5.10
N TYR A 399 0.33 -3.85 6.43
CA TYR A 399 -0.40 -4.88 7.17
C TYR A 399 -1.87 -4.51 7.38
N LEU A 400 -2.12 -3.32 7.93
CA LEU A 400 -3.47 -2.87 8.27
C LEU A 400 -4.30 -2.54 7.03
N SER A 401 -3.67 -2.21 5.90
CA SER A 401 -4.39 -1.97 4.64
C SER A 401 -5.11 -3.24 4.12
N LYS A 402 -4.63 -4.44 4.49
CA LYS A 402 -5.30 -5.72 4.19
C LYS A 402 -6.66 -5.89 4.89
N LEU A 403 -7.01 -4.99 5.82
CA LEU A 403 -8.20 -5.06 6.66
C LEU A 403 -9.23 -4.01 6.27
N ALA A 404 -10.50 -4.29 6.53
CA ALA A 404 -11.54 -3.28 6.42
C ALA A 404 -11.28 -2.14 7.45
N PRO A 405 -11.46 -0.85 7.09
CA PRO A 405 -11.18 0.27 8.01
C PRO A 405 -11.88 0.15 9.38
N SER A 406 -13.09 -0.40 9.42
CA SER A 406 -13.87 -0.64 10.64
C SER A 406 -13.24 -1.67 11.60
N THR A 407 -12.31 -2.51 11.13
CA THR A 407 -11.61 -3.51 11.95
C THR A 407 -10.22 -3.08 12.40
N VAL A 408 -9.62 -2.04 11.80
CA VAL A 408 -8.24 -1.58 12.06
C VAL A 408 -8.00 -1.25 13.54
N LEU A 409 -8.89 -0.49 14.17
CA LEU A 409 -8.78 -0.18 15.60
C LEU A 409 -8.94 -1.42 16.50
N GLY A 410 -9.76 -2.39 16.08
CA GLY A 410 -9.90 -3.67 16.76
C GLY A 410 -8.61 -4.49 16.71
N GLU A 411 -7.94 -4.47 15.57
CA GLU A 411 -6.66 -5.16 15.35
C GLU A 411 -5.52 -4.53 16.16
N LEU A 412 -5.47 -3.20 16.23
CA LEU A 412 -4.45 -2.47 17.01
C LEU A 412 -4.54 -2.67 18.52
N ASN A 413 -5.67 -3.16 19.04
CA ASN A 413 -5.80 -3.57 20.43
C ASN A 413 -5.06 -4.88 20.76
N LYS A 414 -4.51 -5.58 19.75
CA LYS A 414 -3.72 -6.80 19.97
C LYS A 414 -2.43 -6.49 20.74
N PHE A 415 -2.09 -7.42 21.64
CA PHE A 415 -1.00 -7.31 22.59
C PHE A 415 0.36 -6.96 21.95
N ILE A 416 0.65 -7.48 20.76
CA ILE A 416 1.90 -7.20 20.04
C ILE A 416 2.11 -5.69 19.79
N PHE A 417 1.04 -4.95 19.48
CA PHE A 417 1.13 -3.54 19.14
C PHE A 417 1.36 -2.66 20.37
N SER A 418 0.72 -2.99 21.50
CA SER A 418 0.97 -2.30 22.79
C SER A 418 2.33 -2.67 23.40
N TYR A 419 2.86 -3.86 23.10
CA TYR A 419 4.19 -4.28 23.53
C TYR A 419 5.34 -3.75 22.65
N ALA A 420 5.07 -3.42 21.38
CA ALA A 420 6.09 -3.01 20.40
C ALA A 420 6.92 -1.80 20.86
N SER A 421 8.24 -1.89 20.67
CA SER A 421 9.19 -0.83 21.06
C SER A 421 9.45 0.16 19.93
N LEU A 422 9.57 -0.33 18.68
CA LEU A 422 9.57 0.49 17.47
C LEU A 422 8.46 0.00 16.54
N VAL A 423 7.76 0.93 15.90
CA VAL A 423 6.84 0.65 14.80
C VAL A 423 7.16 1.59 13.64
N CYS A 424 7.14 1.08 12.40
CA CYS A 424 7.26 1.89 11.18
C CYS A 424 5.93 1.91 10.42
N CYS A 425 5.52 3.10 9.96
CA CYS A 425 4.28 3.31 9.22
C CYS A 425 4.50 4.39 8.14
N ARG A 426 3.73 4.39 7.04
CA ARG A 426 3.66 5.56 6.15
C ARG A 426 2.95 6.72 6.84
N THR A 427 3.43 7.95 6.63
CA THR A 427 2.70 9.17 7.05
C THR A 427 1.30 9.16 6.42
N GLN A 428 1.24 8.80 5.13
CA GLN A 428 0.02 8.53 4.37
C GLN A 428 -0.77 7.26 4.75
N TYR A 429 -0.41 6.51 5.80
CA TYR A 429 -1.37 5.61 6.47
C TYR A 429 -1.77 6.20 7.83
N PHE A 430 -0.77 6.63 8.60
CA PHE A 430 -0.94 7.14 9.95
C PHE A 430 -2.00 8.24 10.04
N ASP A 431 -1.90 9.29 9.21
CA ASP A 431 -2.80 10.45 9.29
C ASP A 431 -4.29 10.12 9.04
N ARG A 432 -4.61 9.05 8.30
CA ARG A 432 -5.98 8.66 7.88
C ARG A 432 -6.65 7.73 8.87
N PHE A 433 -5.87 6.89 9.53
CA PHE A 433 -6.39 5.79 10.35
C PHE A 433 -5.90 5.76 11.80
N LEU A 434 -4.74 6.37 12.09
CA LEU A 434 -4.01 6.16 13.35
C LEU A 434 -3.73 7.44 14.15
N ALA A 435 -3.68 8.61 13.51
CA ALA A 435 -3.31 9.87 14.15
C ALA A 435 -4.13 10.22 15.39
N HIS A 436 -5.39 9.77 15.40
CA HIS A 436 -6.38 10.04 16.46
C HIS A 436 -6.82 8.76 17.18
N SER A 437 -6.00 7.72 17.07
CA SER A 437 -6.20 6.46 17.77
C SER A 437 -5.42 6.45 19.09
N PRO A 438 -5.92 5.76 20.13
CA PRO A 438 -5.15 5.54 21.36
C PRO A 438 -3.78 4.86 21.11
N PHE A 439 -3.65 4.13 20.00
CA PHE A 439 -2.38 3.58 19.55
C PHE A 439 -1.40 4.69 19.12
N GLY A 440 -1.82 5.63 18.29
CA GLY A 440 -1.01 6.77 17.84
C GLY A 440 -0.59 7.68 18.99
N ASP A 441 -1.51 8.00 19.90
CA ASP A 441 -1.24 8.80 21.10
C ASP A 441 -0.26 8.12 22.08
N SER A 442 -0.16 6.79 22.05
CA SER A 442 0.70 6.01 22.94
C SER A 442 2.17 5.93 22.49
N LEU A 443 2.54 6.60 21.40
CA LEU A 443 3.83 6.48 20.72
C LEU A 443 4.51 7.85 20.55
N GLU A 444 5.81 7.91 20.82
CA GLU A 444 6.64 9.06 20.47
C GLU A 444 6.86 9.07 18.95
N ARG A 445 6.37 10.11 18.26
CA ARG A 445 6.40 10.22 16.80
C ARG A 445 7.70 10.85 16.30
N VAL A 446 8.32 10.16 15.33
CA VAL A 446 9.52 10.58 14.61
C VAL A 446 9.21 10.58 13.11
N GLU A 447 9.41 11.69 12.43
CA GLU A 447 9.17 11.84 10.99
C GLU A 447 10.51 11.93 10.25
N LEU A 448 10.68 11.10 9.20
CA LEU A 448 11.79 11.24 8.25
C LEU A 448 11.42 12.29 7.19
N MET A 449 12.31 13.25 6.99
CA MET A 449 12.18 14.33 6.01
C MET A 449 12.86 13.97 4.68
N GLU A 450 12.53 14.74 3.65
CA GLU A 450 13.17 14.63 2.34
C GLU A 450 14.67 14.96 2.37
N TRP A 451 15.42 14.41 1.41
CA TRP A 451 16.85 14.71 1.27
C TRP A 451 17.09 16.07 0.62
N GLY A 452 17.92 16.88 1.27
CA GLY A 452 18.45 18.14 0.75
C GLY A 452 19.77 17.94 -0.03
N GLU A 453 20.42 19.06 -0.33
CA GLU A 453 21.72 19.08 -1.02
C GLU A 453 22.81 18.34 -0.21
N VAL A 454 22.82 18.51 1.11
CA VAL A 454 23.85 17.94 1.99
C VAL A 454 23.76 16.42 1.99
N GLU A 455 22.55 15.89 2.16
CA GLU A 455 22.30 14.45 2.29
C GLU A 455 22.53 13.74 0.94
N ARG A 456 22.10 14.35 -0.18
CA ARG A 456 22.47 13.88 -1.54
C ARG A 456 23.99 13.90 -1.74
N ARG A 457 24.65 15.02 -1.45
CA ARG A 457 26.10 15.19 -1.64
C ARG A 457 26.89 14.10 -0.92
N ASP A 458 26.59 13.88 0.36
CA ASP A 458 27.35 12.95 1.20
C ASP A 458 27.12 11.50 0.76
N TYR A 459 25.89 11.15 0.37
CA TYR A 459 25.58 9.82 -0.18
C TYR A 459 26.28 9.58 -1.52
N VAL A 460 26.27 10.57 -2.42
CA VAL A 460 26.99 10.50 -3.72
C VAL A 460 28.49 10.27 -3.49
N CYS A 461 29.09 10.98 -2.53
CA CYS A 461 30.50 10.80 -2.18
C CYS A 461 30.79 9.38 -1.65
N GLY A 462 29.99 8.86 -0.72
CA GLY A 462 30.12 7.48 -0.23
C GLY A 462 29.93 6.43 -1.33
N TYR A 463 28.89 6.60 -2.16
CA TYR A 463 28.55 5.71 -3.27
C TYR A 463 29.68 5.64 -4.30
N MET A 464 30.24 6.78 -4.69
CA MET A 464 31.40 6.84 -5.59
C MET A 464 32.62 6.14 -4.99
N GLY A 465 32.94 6.42 -3.72
CA GLY A 465 34.09 5.81 -3.03
C GLY A 465 33.98 4.30 -2.88
N HIS A 466 32.78 3.75 -2.67
CA HIS A 466 32.55 2.33 -2.49
C HIS A 466 32.34 1.56 -3.80
N CYS A 467 31.46 2.02 -4.68
CA CYS A 467 31.07 1.30 -5.90
C CYS A 467 32.02 1.51 -7.08
N PHE A 468 32.85 2.56 -7.04
CA PHE A 468 33.75 2.96 -8.12
C PHE A 468 35.17 3.31 -7.63
N PRO A 469 35.82 2.46 -6.80
CA PRO A 469 37.15 2.74 -6.25
C PRO A 469 38.19 2.81 -7.37
N GLY A 470 38.65 4.02 -7.67
CA GLY A 470 39.54 4.32 -8.80
C GLY A 470 39.01 5.38 -9.77
N HIS A 471 37.74 5.77 -9.66
CA HIS A 471 37.27 7.03 -10.26
C HIS A 471 37.83 8.22 -9.47
N GLY A 472 38.14 9.32 -10.15
CA GLY A 472 38.77 10.48 -9.52
C GLY A 472 37.76 11.41 -8.83
N GLU A 473 38.26 12.31 -7.99
CA GLU A 473 37.45 13.40 -7.41
C GLU A 473 36.69 14.19 -8.49
N ARG A 474 37.28 14.34 -9.68
CA ARG A 474 36.65 14.96 -10.85
C ARG A 474 35.39 14.22 -11.32
N ASP A 475 35.38 12.89 -11.29
CA ASP A 475 34.23 12.09 -11.71
C ASP A 475 33.11 12.20 -10.67
N ALA A 476 33.46 12.13 -9.37
CA ALA A 476 32.52 12.39 -8.28
C ALA A 476 31.94 13.82 -8.34
N GLN A 477 32.77 14.82 -8.65
CA GLN A 477 32.35 16.20 -8.85
C GLN A 477 31.40 16.35 -10.04
N ASN A 478 31.67 15.68 -11.18
CA ASN A 478 30.78 15.67 -12.34
C ASN A 478 29.40 15.05 -12.00
N VAL A 479 29.38 13.92 -11.27
CA VAL A 479 28.14 13.28 -10.82
C VAL A 479 27.36 14.20 -9.88
N ARG A 480 28.03 14.84 -8.90
CA ARG A 480 27.41 15.83 -8.01
C ARG A 480 26.80 17.01 -8.77
N LEU A 481 27.51 17.57 -9.75
CA LEU A 481 26.99 18.66 -10.59
C LEU A 481 25.76 18.24 -11.41
N ARG A 482 25.70 16.98 -11.86
CA ARG A 482 24.51 16.43 -12.53
C ARG A 482 23.35 16.17 -11.57
N MET A 483 23.62 15.70 -10.35
CA MET A 483 22.60 15.50 -9.31
C MET A 483 21.93 16.82 -8.90
N GLU A 484 22.68 17.92 -8.84
CA GLU A 484 22.13 19.26 -8.54
C GLU A 484 21.63 20.02 -9.79
N SER A 485 21.63 19.39 -10.97
CA SER A 485 20.92 19.95 -12.12
C SER A 485 19.41 19.91 -11.88
N ARG A 486 18.70 21.00 -12.19
CA ARG A 486 17.28 21.21 -11.81
C ARG A 486 16.38 19.96 -11.94
N PRO A 487 16.25 19.29 -13.11
CA PRO A 487 15.34 18.15 -13.22
C PRO A 487 15.77 16.94 -12.39
N VAL A 488 17.06 16.72 -12.16
CA VAL A 488 17.52 15.60 -11.32
C VAL A 488 17.32 15.92 -9.84
N ARG A 489 17.67 17.15 -9.44
CA ARG A 489 17.52 17.65 -8.08
C ARG A 489 16.07 17.55 -7.61
N ASP A 490 15.14 18.06 -8.42
CA ASP A 490 13.70 18.13 -8.15
C ASP A 490 13.04 16.72 -8.15
N LEU A 491 13.74 15.69 -8.64
CA LEU A 491 13.31 14.28 -8.55
C LEU A 491 13.95 13.56 -7.37
N CYS A 492 15.20 13.88 -7.00
CA CYS A 492 16.06 13.09 -6.12
C CYS A 492 15.92 13.42 -4.62
N HIS A 493 14.71 13.72 -4.17
CA HIS A 493 14.36 13.95 -2.77
C HIS A 493 14.27 12.67 -1.92
N ALA A 494 14.21 11.50 -2.57
CA ALA A 494 14.14 10.19 -1.91
C ALA A 494 15.33 9.29 -2.29
N PRO A 495 15.91 8.51 -1.34
CA PRO A 495 17.03 7.58 -1.57
C PRO A 495 16.85 6.63 -2.76
N LEU A 496 15.63 6.12 -2.96
CA LEU A 496 15.30 5.25 -4.11
C LEU A 496 15.60 5.92 -5.46
N ARG A 497 15.19 7.19 -5.61
CA ARG A 497 15.36 7.96 -6.85
C ARG A 497 16.83 8.38 -7.03
N VAL A 498 17.53 8.70 -5.94
CA VAL A 498 18.99 8.94 -5.93
C VAL A 498 19.76 7.72 -6.44
N ASN A 499 19.45 6.51 -5.95
CA ASN A 499 20.08 5.27 -6.41
C ASN A 499 19.85 5.02 -7.91
N MET A 500 18.60 5.18 -8.37
CA MET A 500 18.25 5.02 -9.79
C MET A 500 19.04 5.99 -10.67
N ALA A 501 19.13 7.27 -10.26
CA ALA A 501 19.89 8.28 -11.00
C ALA A 501 21.39 7.96 -11.05
N LEU A 502 21.98 7.52 -9.93
CA LEU A 502 23.39 7.14 -9.85
C LEU A 502 23.75 5.95 -10.73
N GLU A 503 22.94 4.88 -10.76
CA GLU A 503 23.17 3.72 -11.64
C GLU A 503 23.06 4.08 -13.13
N LEU A 504 22.26 5.08 -13.50
CA LEU A 504 22.19 5.59 -14.88
C LEU A 504 23.41 6.45 -15.24
N MET A 505 23.76 7.41 -14.39
CA MET A 505 24.90 8.31 -14.64
C MET A 505 26.22 7.55 -14.75
N MET A 506 26.41 6.50 -13.93
CA MET A 506 27.70 5.80 -13.82
C MET A 506 27.95 4.71 -14.87
N ARG A 507 26.92 4.16 -15.53
CA ARG A 507 27.14 3.15 -16.59
C ARG A 507 27.42 3.76 -17.95
N GLU A 508 26.83 4.91 -18.25
CA GLU A 508 26.92 5.53 -19.57
C GLU A 508 27.72 6.86 -19.57
N GLY A 509 28.15 7.34 -18.39
CA GLY A 509 28.99 8.54 -18.25
C GLY A 509 28.31 9.78 -18.83
N ASP A 510 29.07 10.63 -19.51
CA ASP A 510 28.57 11.82 -20.22
C ASP A 510 27.59 11.48 -21.38
N ARG A 511 27.46 10.21 -21.76
CA ARG A 511 26.49 9.75 -22.78
C ARG A 511 25.19 9.20 -22.18
N GLY A 512 25.07 9.17 -20.85
CA GLY A 512 23.90 8.59 -20.19
C GLY A 512 22.59 9.31 -20.49
N PRO A 513 21.45 8.63 -20.24
CA PRO A 513 20.14 9.18 -20.55
C PRO A 513 19.95 10.50 -19.81
N THR A 514 19.44 11.49 -20.54
CA THR A 514 19.08 12.78 -19.92
C THR A 514 17.83 12.56 -19.09
N ILE A 515 17.99 12.57 -17.76
CA ILE A 515 16.89 12.49 -16.81
C ILE A 515 16.20 13.86 -16.80
N THR A 516 15.04 13.95 -17.44
CA THR A 516 14.24 15.18 -17.57
C THR A 516 13.06 15.25 -16.61
N ASP A 517 12.50 14.08 -16.28
CA ASP A 517 11.21 13.93 -15.62
C ASP A 517 11.13 12.54 -14.94
N ILE A 518 10.13 12.33 -14.07
CA ILE A 518 10.01 11.10 -13.28
C ILE A 518 9.83 9.87 -14.19
N LEU A 519 9.04 10.00 -15.24
CA LEU A 519 8.80 8.93 -16.21
C LEU A 519 10.10 8.52 -16.94
N GLY A 520 10.97 9.48 -17.25
CA GLY A 520 12.28 9.28 -17.86
C GLY A 520 13.24 8.55 -16.94
N LEU A 521 13.27 8.89 -15.66
CA LEU A 521 14.06 8.20 -14.65
C LEU A 521 13.66 6.72 -14.55
N TYR A 522 12.36 6.43 -14.42
CA TYR A 522 11.86 5.05 -14.34
C TYR A 522 12.08 4.29 -15.65
N HIS A 523 11.73 4.87 -16.79
CA HIS A 523 11.88 4.23 -18.10
C HIS A 523 13.35 3.85 -18.38
N ALA A 524 14.29 4.77 -18.15
CA ALA A 524 15.70 4.53 -18.35
C ALA A 524 16.23 3.45 -17.38
N TYR A 525 15.91 3.56 -16.09
CA TYR A 525 16.37 2.61 -15.06
C TYR A 525 15.84 1.20 -15.30
N VAL A 526 14.52 1.05 -15.53
CA VAL A 526 13.87 -0.25 -15.81
C VAL A 526 14.46 -0.86 -17.07
N GLY A 527 14.58 -0.10 -18.16
CA GLY A 527 15.15 -0.59 -19.42
C GLY A 527 16.63 -1.00 -19.29
N GLN A 528 17.42 -0.28 -18.49
CA GLN A 528 18.82 -0.63 -18.20
C GLN A 528 18.91 -1.91 -17.37
N LEU A 529 18.09 -2.02 -16.31
CA LEU A 529 18.04 -3.19 -15.44
C LEU A 529 17.70 -4.45 -16.22
N LEU A 530 16.62 -4.44 -17.00
CA LEU A 530 16.18 -5.61 -17.76
C LEU A 530 17.21 -6.01 -18.83
N ARG A 531 17.88 -5.03 -19.49
CA ARG A 531 19.03 -5.31 -20.37
C ARG A 531 20.17 -6.04 -19.66
N ILE A 532 20.46 -5.71 -18.40
CA ILE A 532 21.51 -6.38 -17.61
C ILE A 532 21.06 -7.79 -17.22
N GLU A 533 19.82 -7.95 -16.76
CA GLU A 533 19.30 -9.23 -16.28
C GLU A 533 19.06 -10.25 -17.42
N SER A 534 18.56 -9.81 -18.58
CA SER A 534 18.42 -10.68 -19.78
C SER A 534 19.77 -11.10 -20.36
N ALA A 535 20.84 -10.31 -20.19
CA ALA A 535 22.18 -10.69 -20.61
C ALA A 535 22.86 -11.74 -19.70
N LYS A 536 22.28 -12.08 -18.53
CA LYS A 536 22.83 -13.11 -17.63
C LYS A 536 22.46 -14.52 -18.10
N THR A 537 23.43 -15.42 -18.04
CA THR A 537 23.24 -16.86 -18.32
C THR A 537 22.01 -17.42 -17.58
N GLY A 538 21.13 -18.10 -18.32
CA GLY A 538 19.90 -18.69 -17.79
C GLY A 538 18.70 -17.73 -17.67
N SER A 539 18.79 -16.51 -18.22
CA SER A 539 17.58 -15.79 -18.65
C SER A 539 17.04 -16.47 -19.91
N ILE A 540 15.72 -16.58 -20.03
CA ILE A 540 15.02 -17.12 -21.20
C ILE A 540 14.13 -16.09 -21.89
N LEU A 541 13.81 -14.98 -21.20
CA LEU A 541 13.03 -13.85 -21.73
C LEU A 541 13.92 -12.69 -22.19
N GLU A 542 13.58 -12.15 -23.35
CA GLU A 542 14.12 -10.90 -23.87
C GLU A 542 13.61 -9.67 -23.09
N VAL A 543 14.26 -8.52 -23.33
CA VAL A 543 13.98 -7.28 -22.58
C VAL A 543 12.54 -6.81 -22.74
N ASP A 544 12.00 -6.85 -23.97
CA ASP A 544 10.64 -6.41 -24.27
C ASP A 544 9.60 -7.39 -23.71
N GLU A 545 9.85 -8.70 -23.78
CA GLU A 545 8.99 -9.74 -23.18
C GLU A 545 8.89 -9.56 -21.66
N LYS A 546 10.01 -9.28 -20.98
CA LYS A 546 10.00 -8.95 -19.54
C LYS A 546 9.22 -7.67 -19.25
N LEU A 547 9.37 -6.64 -20.09
CA LEU A 547 8.67 -5.36 -19.92
C LEU A 547 7.16 -5.51 -20.06
N ASP A 548 6.69 -6.29 -21.03
CA ASP A 548 5.27 -6.48 -21.29
C ASP A 548 4.62 -7.43 -20.28
N LEU A 549 5.31 -8.51 -19.87
CA LEU A 549 4.84 -9.37 -18.77
C LEU A 549 4.78 -8.63 -17.43
N LEU A 550 5.78 -7.81 -17.09
CA LEU A 550 5.71 -6.95 -15.88
C LEU A 550 4.57 -5.92 -15.96
N THR A 551 4.25 -5.43 -17.17
CA THR A 551 3.12 -4.53 -17.41
C THR A 551 1.78 -5.24 -17.18
N SER A 552 1.61 -6.47 -17.68
CA SER A 552 0.43 -7.32 -17.40
C SER A 552 0.30 -7.64 -15.90
N ILE A 553 1.37 -8.13 -15.26
CA ILE A 553 1.39 -8.45 -13.82
C ILE A 553 0.96 -7.24 -12.97
N ALA A 554 1.53 -6.06 -13.25
CA ALA A 554 1.20 -4.85 -12.51
C ALA A 554 -0.29 -4.47 -12.63
N TRP A 555 -0.85 -4.58 -13.83
CA TRP A 555 -2.26 -4.27 -14.12
C TRP A 555 -3.25 -5.31 -13.56
N HIS A 556 -2.90 -6.59 -13.65
CA HIS A 556 -3.72 -7.69 -13.16
C HIS A 556 -3.90 -7.60 -11.64
N PHE A 557 -2.80 -7.41 -10.92
CA PHE A 557 -2.78 -7.20 -9.46
C PHE A 557 -2.88 -5.72 -9.06
N TYR A 558 -3.60 -4.89 -9.83
CA TYR A 558 -3.95 -3.52 -9.45
C TYR A 558 -5.44 -3.41 -9.08
N ASP A 559 -5.69 -3.05 -7.83
CA ASP A 559 -6.99 -2.91 -7.19
C ASP A 559 -6.92 -1.81 -6.10
N GLU A 560 -7.27 -0.58 -6.47
CA GLU A 560 -7.22 0.60 -5.58
C GLU A 560 -8.45 0.69 -4.64
N ALA A 561 -9.47 -0.15 -4.84
CA ALA A 561 -10.63 -0.26 -3.96
C ALA A 561 -10.33 -1.09 -2.71
N ARG A 562 -9.32 -1.98 -2.77
CA ARG A 562 -8.65 -2.49 -1.57
C ARG A 562 -7.81 -1.37 -0.95
N PRO A 563 -7.89 -1.15 0.38
CA PRO A 563 -6.96 -0.25 1.04
C PRO A 563 -5.53 -0.75 0.79
N SER A 564 -4.72 0.03 0.08
CA SER A 564 -3.31 -0.27 -0.15
C SER A 564 -2.51 1.04 -0.14
N ASP A 565 -2.43 1.64 1.05
CA ASP A 565 -1.72 2.90 1.30
C ASP A 565 -0.22 2.72 1.02
N GLY A 566 0.17 2.89 -0.24
CA GLY A 566 1.54 2.78 -0.74
C GLY A 566 2.15 1.37 -0.83
N ALA A 567 1.45 0.29 -0.45
CA ALA A 567 1.94 -1.10 -0.54
C ALA A 567 1.85 -1.70 -1.96
N ALA A 568 2.90 -2.38 -2.44
CA ALA A 568 2.78 -3.19 -3.65
C ALA A 568 1.87 -4.39 -3.38
N GLN A 569 0.95 -4.70 -4.29
CA GLN A 569 0.01 -5.80 -4.04
C GLN A 569 0.75 -7.14 -3.95
N LEU A 570 0.37 -7.93 -2.93
CA LEU A 570 0.91 -9.26 -2.69
C LEU A 570 0.12 -10.28 -3.51
N PHE A 571 0.84 -11.17 -4.19
CA PHE A 571 0.28 -12.31 -4.92
C PHE A 571 1.20 -13.52 -4.73
N THR A 572 0.70 -14.71 -5.02
CA THR A 572 1.46 -15.96 -4.85
C THR A 572 2.19 -16.36 -6.13
N LEU A 573 3.22 -17.20 -6.02
CA LEU A 573 3.83 -17.86 -7.20
C LEU A 573 2.80 -18.63 -8.04
N ARG A 574 1.71 -19.12 -7.42
CA ARG A 574 0.62 -19.80 -8.13
C ARG A 574 -0.18 -18.82 -8.98
N GLU A 575 -0.68 -17.73 -8.40
CA GLU A 575 -1.45 -16.71 -9.13
C GLU A 575 -0.60 -16.09 -10.26
N LEU A 576 0.70 -15.89 -10.03
CA LEU A 576 1.64 -15.51 -11.08
C LEU A 576 1.74 -16.58 -12.19
N SER A 577 1.86 -17.86 -11.83
CA SER A 577 1.91 -18.95 -12.81
C SER A 577 0.61 -19.10 -13.60
N ASP A 578 -0.55 -18.92 -12.97
CA ASP A 578 -1.86 -18.99 -13.61
C ASP A 578 -2.04 -17.82 -14.61
N LEU A 579 -1.61 -16.60 -14.23
CA LEU A 579 -1.57 -15.44 -15.13
C LEU A 579 -0.65 -15.66 -16.34
N ILE A 580 0.60 -16.07 -16.11
CA ILE A 580 1.59 -16.30 -17.18
C ILE A 580 1.15 -17.42 -18.14
N SER A 581 0.53 -18.48 -17.62
CA SER A 581 -0.05 -19.56 -18.44
C SER A 581 -1.16 -19.04 -19.36
N SER A 582 -2.00 -18.13 -18.85
CA SER A 582 -3.08 -17.50 -19.61
C SER A 582 -2.55 -16.53 -20.68
N GLU A 583 -1.65 -15.61 -20.31
CA GLU A 583 -1.11 -14.57 -21.21
C GLU A 583 -0.31 -15.17 -22.38
N LEU A 584 0.50 -16.20 -22.11
CA LEU A 584 1.32 -16.85 -23.13
C LEU A 584 0.61 -18.03 -23.82
N ALA A 585 -0.61 -18.39 -23.38
CA ALA A 585 -1.35 -19.58 -23.82
C ALA A 585 -0.54 -20.89 -23.75
N ILE A 586 0.22 -21.07 -22.66
CA ILE A 586 1.09 -22.23 -22.42
C ILE A 586 0.62 -23.06 -21.21
N ALA A 587 1.03 -24.33 -21.15
CA ALA A 587 0.79 -25.18 -19.99
C ALA A 587 1.58 -24.68 -18.76
N SER A 588 1.03 -24.87 -17.56
CA SER A 588 1.63 -24.42 -16.28
C SER A 588 3.08 -24.94 -16.08
N ASP A 589 3.37 -26.19 -16.45
CA ASP A 589 4.73 -26.75 -16.39
C ASP A 589 5.74 -26.01 -17.30
N ALA A 590 5.28 -25.47 -18.44
CA ALA A 590 6.09 -24.64 -19.33
C ALA A 590 6.18 -23.18 -18.83
N ALA A 591 5.12 -22.66 -18.21
CA ALA A 591 5.13 -21.35 -17.56
C ALA A 591 6.14 -21.27 -16.41
N ARG A 592 6.44 -22.39 -15.74
CA ARG A 592 7.40 -22.45 -14.63
C ARG A 592 8.73 -21.76 -14.92
N GLY A 593 9.34 -22.00 -16.08
CA GLY A 593 10.62 -21.37 -16.44
C GLY A 593 10.51 -19.85 -16.60
N VAL A 594 9.39 -19.37 -17.15
CA VAL A 594 9.07 -17.95 -17.30
C VAL A 594 8.85 -17.31 -15.94
N VAL A 595 8.11 -17.98 -15.05
CA VAL A 595 7.87 -17.55 -13.68
C VAL A 595 9.18 -17.46 -12.89
N GLU A 596 10.09 -18.44 -13.01
CA GLU A 596 11.40 -18.42 -12.36
C GLU A 596 12.32 -17.30 -12.91
N ASP A 597 12.31 -17.02 -14.22
CA ASP A 597 13.03 -15.87 -14.81
C ASP A 597 12.47 -14.55 -14.26
N LEU A 598 11.15 -14.34 -14.33
CA LEU A 598 10.49 -13.14 -13.81
C LEU A 598 10.74 -12.95 -12.31
N ALA A 599 10.61 -14.01 -11.51
CA ALA A 599 10.78 -14.00 -10.06
C ALA A 599 12.16 -13.53 -9.59
N PHE A 600 13.22 -13.90 -10.31
CA PHE A 600 14.61 -13.72 -9.83
C PHE A 600 15.48 -12.80 -10.70
N ARG A 601 14.98 -12.35 -11.87
CA ARG A 601 15.73 -11.56 -12.86
C ARG A 601 14.94 -10.34 -13.36
N THR A 602 14.12 -9.75 -12.49
CA THR A 602 13.34 -8.52 -12.75
C THR A 602 13.19 -7.65 -11.48
N LEU A 603 12.14 -6.83 -11.43
CA LEU A 603 11.72 -5.99 -10.30
C LEU A 603 10.73 -6.69 -9.37
N LEU A 604 10.59 -8.01 -9.47
CA LEU A 604 9.86 -8.82 -8.50
C LEU A 604 10.78 -9.26 -7.34
N SER A 605 10.18 -9.43 -6.17
CA SER A 605 10.80 -9.98 -4.97
C SER A 605 10.00 -11.20 -4.54
N VAL A 606 10.68 -12.33 -4.37
CA VAL A 606 10.09 -13.56 -3.85
C VAL A 606 10.47 -13.74 -2.39
N GLU A 607 9.45 -13.86 -1.54
CA GLU A 607 9.61 -14.08 -0.10
C GLU A 607 9.12 -15.49 0.25
N SER A 608 10.08 -16.36 0.58
CA SER A 608 9.83 -17.67 1.18
C SER A 608 9.89 -17.53 2.69
N GLU A 609 8.76 -17.82 3.35
CA GLU A 609 8.72 -18.00 4.80
C GLU A 609 9.43 -19.30 5.19
N GLN A 610 10.19 -19.23 6.29
CA GLN A 610 10.87 -20.40 6.87
C GLN A 610 9.98 -21.14 7.88
N PHE A 611 8.74 -20.69 8.10
CA PHE A 611 7.91 -21.14 9.22
C PHE A 611 7.06 -22.40 8.98
N ASN A 612 6.84 -22.80 7.72
CA ASN A 612 6.39 -24.15 7.34
C ASN A 612 6.62 -24.42 5.85
N SER A 613 7.01 -25.65 5.49
CA SER A 613 7.15 -26.10 4.09
C SER A 613 5.82 -26.35 3.36
N LEU A 614 4.71 -25.82 3.89
CA LEU A 614 3.34 -25.99 3.40
C LEU A 614 2.68 -24.66 2.98
N GLU A 615 3.41 -23.55 3.08
CA GLU A 615 2.88 -22.20 2.91
C GLU A 615 3.19 -21.65 1.49
N PRO A 616 2.28 -20.88 0.87
CA PRO A 616 2.46 -20.40 -0.49
C PRO A 616 3.51 -19.29 -0.53
N THR A 617 4.51 -19.44 -1.41
CA THR A 617 5.54 -18.42 -1.61
C THR A 617 4.94 -17.12 -2.14
N ILE A 618 5.25 -16.00 -1.47
CA ILE A 618 4.73 -14.68 -1.78
C ILE A 618 5.63 -13.97 -2.79
N VAL A 619 5.01 -13.24 -3.71
CA VAL A 619 5.64 -12.41 -4.73
C VAL A 619 5.04 -11.01 -4.67
N ARG A 620 5.88 -10.00 -4.94
CA ARG A 620 5.50 -8.59 -5.03
C ARG A 620 6.51 -7.83 -5.87
N PHE A 621 6.20 -6.60 -6.27
CA PHE A 621 7.24 -5.68 -6.75
C PHE A 621 8.20 -5.29 -5.61
N VAL A 622 9.47 -5.07 -5.95
CA VAL A 622 10.50 -4.62 -4.98
C VAL A 622 10.11 -3.31 -4.28
N HIS A 623 9.31 -2.46 -4.93
CA HIS A 623 8.72 -1.23 -4.40
C HIS A 623 7.42 -0.88 -5.17
N LYS A 624 6.37 -0.32 -4.52
CA LYS A 624 5.07 -0.02 -5.18
C LYS A 624 5.21 0.92 -6.38
N SER A 625 6.13 1.88 -6.33
CA SER A 625 6.34 2.82 -7.44
C SER A 625 6.77 2.18 -8.76
N PHE A 626 7.33 0.97 -8.75
CA PHE A 626 7.51 0.21 -9.99
C PHE A 626 6.18 -0.36 -10.50
N GLN A 627 5.30 -0.84 -9.61
CA GLN A 627 3.95 -1.24 -9.98
C GLN A 627 3.15 -0.05 -10.54
N GLU A 628 3.18 1.11 -9.88
CA GLU A 628 2.52 2.35 -10.34
C GLU A 628 2.99 2.76 -11.74
N TYR A 629 4.31 2.77 -11.98
CA TYR A 629 4.89 3.00 -13.31
C TYR A 629 4.40 1.99 -14.35
N PHE A 630 4.34 0.70 -14.03
CA PHE A 630 3.86 -0.33 -14.96
C PHE A 630 2.34 -0.26 -15.21
N VAL A 631 1.53 0.11 -14.21
CA VAL A 631 0.10 0.40 -14.38
C VAL A 631 -0.10 1.60 -15.31
N ALA A 632 0.66 2.69 -15.12
CA ALA A 632 0.62 3.84 -16.01
C ALA A 632 1.07 3.51 -17.44
N ARG A 633 2.09 2.64 -17.59
CA ARG A 633 2.50 2.09 -18.90
C ARG A 633 1.38 1.28 -19.55
N HIS A 634 0.63 0.47 -18.79
CA HIS A 634 -0.53 -0.27 -19.30
C HIS A 634 -1.60 0.68 -19.83
N LEU A 635 -2.02 1.65 -19.02
CA LEU A 635 -3.00 2.67 -19.39
C LEU A 635 -2.57 3.42 -20.67
N PHE A 636 -1.33 3.90 -20.71
CA PHE A 636 -0.79 4.57 -21.91
C PHE A 636 -0.76 3.67 -23.15
N THR A 637 -0.53 2.36 -22.96
CA THR A 637 -0.54 1.39 -24.05
C THR A 637 -1.94 1.27 -24.62
N CYS A 638 -2.96 1.04 -23.79
CA CYS A 638 -4.36 1.01 -24.20
C CYS A 638 -4.74 2.28 -24.99
N MET A 639 -4.49 3.46 -24.41
CA MET A 639 -4.77 4.77 -25.03
C MET A 639 -4.10 4.98 -26.39
N SER A 640 -3.04 4.21 -26.68
CA SER A 640 -2.25 4.31 -27.91
C SER A 640 -2.52 3.21 -28.94
N THR A 641 -3.29 2.17 -28.59
CA THR A 641 -3.45 0.95 -29.41
C THR A 641 -4.89 0.49 -29.63
N ASP A 642 -5.76 0.52 -28.62
CA ASP A 642 -7.08 -0.13 -28.69
C ASP A 642 -8.17 0.58 -27.88
N VAL A 643 -9.33 0.78 -28.52
CA VAL A 643 -10.50 1.46 -27.94
C VAL A 643 -11.14 0.63 -26.86
N ASN A 644 -11.38 -0.67 -27.08
CA ASN A 644 -12.05 -1.52 -26.09
C ASN A 644 -11.20 -1.68 -24.82
N ALA A 645 -9.89 -1.91 -24.97
CA ALA A 645 -8.95 -1.97 -23.85
C ALA A 645 -8.93 -0.65 -23.07
N THR A 646 -8.97 0.50 -23.73
CA THR A 646 -9.08 1.82 -23.09
C THR A 646 -10.43 1.98 -22.36
N THR A 647 -11.53 1.66 -23.04
CA THR A 647 -12.91 1.67 -22.51
C THR A 647 -13.02 0.85 -21.22
N GLN A 648 -12.39 -0.34 -21.17
CA GLN A 648 -12.38 -1.20 -19.99
C GLN A 648 -11.34 -0.78 -18.92
N ALA A 649 -10.17 -0.29 -19.30
CA ALA A 649 -9.12 0.06 -18.33
C ALA A 649 -9.54 1.24 -17.45
N PHE A 650 -10.13 2.29 -18.04
CA PHE A 650 -10.57 3.47 -17.29
C PHE A 650 -11.80 3.23 -16.40
N ARG A 651 -12.42 2.06 -16.45
CA ARG A 651 -13.47 1.62 -15.51
C ARG A 651 -12.92 1.23 -14.13
N LYS A 652 -11.60 1.01 -13.99
CA LYS A 652 -10.91 0.97 -12.69
C LYS A 652 -10.53 2.39 -12.26
N LEU A 653 -10.62 2.69 -10.97
CA LEU A 653 -10.14 3.96 -10.42
C LEU A 653 -8.59 4.04 -10.45
N ILE A 654 -8.06 5.19 -10.84
CA ILE A 654 -6.62 5.45 -10.99
C ILE A 654 -6.13 6.28 -9.80
N SER A 655 -5.10 5.80 -9.10
CA SER A 655 -4.51 6.51 -7.95
C SER A 655 -3.78 7.80 -8.36
N ALA A 656 -3.49 8.67 -7.40
CA ALA A 656 -2.74 9.91 -7.63
C ALA A 656 -1.32 9.64 -8.17
N GLU A 657 -0.65 8.60 -7.65
CA GLU A 657 0.70 8.18 -8.03
C GLU A 657 0.74 7.61 -9.46
N VAL A 658 -0.27 6.82 -9.84
CA VAL A 658 -0.42 6.36 -11.23
C VAL A 658 -0.72 7.55 -12.14
N SER A 659 -1.55 8.51 -11.70
CA SER A 659 -1.89 9.72 -12.45
C SER A 659 -0.66 10.59 -12.75
N GLU A 660 0.29 10.72 -11.82
CA GLU A 660 1.58 11.43 -12.02
C GLU A 660 2.32 10.88 -13.25
N PHE A 661 2.48 9.56 -13.35
CA PHE A 661 3.10 8.93 -14.53
C PHE A 661 2.25 9.07 -15.80
N VAL A 662 0.92 8.98 -15.72
CA VAL A 662 0.04 9.15 -16.90
C VAL A 662 0.15 10.57 -17.46
N LYS A 663 0.17 11.62 -16.63
CA LYS A 663 0.38 13.01 -17.09
C LYS A 663 1.69 13.17 -17.87
N GLU A 664 2.78 12.61 -17.38
CA GLU A 664 4.08 12.62 -18.06
C GLU A 664 4.06 11.89 -19.41
N TYR A 665 3.27 10.81 -19.53
CA TYR A 665 3.01 10.21 -20.84
C TYR A 665 2.26 11.18 -21.77
N LEU A 666 1.21 11.85 -21.30
CA LEU A 666 0.45 12.82 -22.11
C LEU A 666 1.27 14.04 -22.51
N GLU A 667 2.19 14.51 -21.66
CA GLU A 667 3.17 15.54 -22.02
C GLU A 667 4.05 15.13 -23.21
N ARG A 668 4.48 13.86 -23.25
CA ARG A 668 5.25 13.32 -24.37
C ARG A 668 4.39 13.12 -25.63
N VAL A 669 3.12 12.73 -25.46
CA VAL A 669 2.13 12.68 -26.55
C VAL A 669 1.93 14.07 -27.18
N ASN A 670 1.76 15.10 -26.36
CA ASN A 670 1.59 16.50 -26.79
C ASN A 670 2.77 17.03 -27.63
N ARG A 671 3.97 16.44 -27.48
CA ARG A 671 5.17 16.78 -28.26
C ARG A 671 5.24 16.02 -29.60
N ASN A 672 4.35 15.07 -29.88
CA ASN A 672 4.34 14.24 -31.11
C ASN A 672 2.95 14.18 -31.76
N SER A 673 2.74 15.02 -32.78
CA SER A 673 1.43 15.18 -33.45
C SER A 673 0.79 13.90 -34.00
N ARG A 674 1.58 12.90 -34.42
CA ARG A 674 1.05 11.62 -34.92
C ARG A 674 0.51 10.73 -33.80
N VAL A 675 1.19 10.73 -32.66
CA VAL A 675 0.74 10.00 -31.47
C VAL A 675 -0.44 10.73 -30.84
N LEU A 676 -0.36 12.08 -30.75
CA LEU A 676 -1.44 12.94 -30.28
C LEU A 676 -2.76 12.69 -31.01
N SER A 677 -2.78 12.68 -32.34
CA SER A 677 -4.01 12.39 -33.10
C SER A 677 -4.61 11.04 -32.71
N ARG A 678 -3.78 9.98 -32.71
CA ARG A 678 -4.26 8.62 -32.40
C ARG A 678 -4.79 8.50 -30.97
N VAL A 679 -4.07 9.03 -29.99
CA VAL A 679 -4.49 9.01 -28.59
C VAL A 679 -5.78 9.84 -28.40
N CYS A 680 -5.90 10.99 -29.08
CA CYS A 680 -7.14 11.75 -29.11
C CYS A 680 -8.30 10.94 -29.70
N ASP A 681 -8.09 10.22 -30.81
CA ASP A 681 -9.12 9.41 -31.46
C ASP A 681 -9.58 8.25 -30.55
N ILE A 682 -8.64 7.48 -30.00
CA ILE A 682 -8.93 6.32 -29.13
C ILE A 682 -9.65 6.75 -27.84
N CYS A 683 -9.12 7.75 -27.13
CA CYS A 683 -9.70 8.20 -25.87
C CYS A 683 -11.06 8.90 -26.07
N PHE A 684 -11.28 9.55 -27.22
CA PHE A 684 -12.57 10.11 -27.61
C PHE A 684 -13.62 9.01 -27.82
N GLU A 685 -13.29 7.98 -28.61
CA GLU A 685 -14.19 6.83 -28.82
C GLU A 685 -14.49 6.12 -27.48
N SER A 686 -13.49 5.88 -26.62
CA SER A 686 -13.70 5.27 -25.30
C SER A 686 -14.50 6.12 -24.31
N PHE A 687 -14.48 7.46 -24.46
CA PHE A 687 -15.34 8.34 -23.67
C PHE A 687 -16.81 8.21 -24.12
N LEU A 688 -17.05 8.09 -25.44
CA LEU A 688 -18.38 7.87 -25.98
C LEU A 688 -18.91 6.47 -25.61
N ASP A 689 -18.10 5.42 -25.72
CA ASP A 689 -18.46 4.03 -25.35
C ASP A 689 -18.88 3.87 -23.89
N ASN A 690 -18.39 4.72 -22.98
CA ASN A 690 -18.77 4.73 -21.57
C ASN A 690 -19.96 5.67 -21.25
N SER A 691 -20.63 6.23 -22.25
CA SER A 691 -21.80 7.11 -22.06
C SER A 691 -23.00 6.38 -21.47
N ALA A 692 -23.93 7.12 -20.85
CA ALA A 692 -25.12 6.54 -20.24
C ALA A 692 -25.99 5.75 -21.26
N ASP A 693 -26.00 6.19 -22.53
CA ASP A 693 -26.79 5.57 -23.60
C ASP A 693 -26.22 4.22 -24.11
N THR A 694 -24.97 3.90 -23.80
CA THR A 694 -24.29 2.65 -24.20
C THR A 694 -24.15 1.63 -23.07
N CYS A 695 -24.47 2.00 -21.84
CA CYS A 695 -24.35 1.14 -20.66
C CYS A 695 -25.49 0.11 -20.55
N GLY A 696 -25.20 -1.03 -19.92
CA GLY A 696 -26.22 -2.03 -19.59
C GLY A 696 -27.20 -1.55 -18.51
N SER A 697 -28.26 -2.33 -18.27
CA SER A 697 -29.20 -2.07 -17.16
C SER A 697 -28.66 -2.47 -15.77
N ASP A 698 -27.38 -2.81 -15.67
CA ASP A 698 -26.69 -3.14 -14.42
C ASP A 698 -26.18 -1.84 -13.74
N PRO A 699 -26.62 -1.53 -12.50
CA PRO A 699 -26.16 -0.35 -11.78
C PRO A 699 -24.64 -0.29 -11.58
N ASP A 700 -23.98 -1.43 -11.38
CA ASP A 700 -22.54 -1.48 -11.09
C ASP A 700 -21.72 -1.22 -12.38
N ASP A 701 -22.20 -1.69 -13.53
CA ASP A 701 -21.63 -1.38 -14.86
C ASP A 701 -21.77 0.11 -15.19
N SER A 702 -22.96 0.69 -14.95
CA SER A 702 -23.22 2.12 -15.15
C SER A 702 -22.34 2.99 -14.24
N ALA A 703 -22.13 2.59 -12.99
CA ALA A 703 -21.22 3.29 -12.08
C ALA A 703 -19.76 3.24 -12.54
N ARG A 704 -19.29 2.08 -13.00
CA ARG A 704 -17.93 1.93 -13.58
C ARG A 704 -17.74 2.74 -14.85
N ALA A 705 -18.74 2.78 -15.72
CA ALA A 705 -18.73 3.62 -16.92
C ALA A 705 -18.69 5.12 -16.57
N ARG A 706 -19.45 5.56 -15.54
CA ARG A 706 -19.38 6.92 -15.00
C ARG A 706 -17.97 7.29 -14.52
N VAL A 707 -17.29 6.40 -13.79
CA VAL A 707 -15.88 6.56 -13.39
C VAL A 707 -14.98 6.70 -14.63
N ALA A 708 -15.16 5.84 -15.63
CA ALA A 708 -14.41 5.93 -16.88
C ALA A 708 -14.60 7.25 -17.61
N ARG A 709 -15.84 7.75 -17.76
CA ARG A 709 -16.11 9.07 -18.37
C ARG A 709 -15.41 10.20 -17.65
N GLN A 710 -15.44 10.22 -16.31
CA GLN A 710 -14.81 11.30 -15.54
C GLN A 710 -13.28 11.29 -15.71
N GLN A 711 -12.64 10.12 -15.61
CA GLN A 711 -11.20 9.99 -15.77
C GLN A 711 -10.77 10.27 -17.22
N LEU A 712 -11.49 9.74 -18.21
CA LEU A 712 -11.22 10.00 -19.63
C LEU A 712 -11.40 11.47 -19.98
N ALA A 713 -12.43 12.16 -19.46
CA ALA A 713 -12.60 13.60 -19.65
C ALA A 713 -11.41 14.40 -19.10
N TYR A 714 -10.93 14.04 -17.91
CA TYR A 714 -9.75 14.65 -17.30
C TYR A 714 -8.51 14.50 -18.19
N TYR A 715 -8.18 13.26 -18.59
CA TYR A 715 -6.99 12.99 -19.41
C TYR A 715 -7.12 13.47 -20.86
N LEU A 716 -8.32 13.48 -21.44
CA LEU A 716 -8.58 14.11 -22.75
C LEU A 716 -8.29 15.61 -22.71
N GLY A 717 -8.71 16.31 -21.65
CA GLY A 717 -8.44 17.74 -21.51
C GLY A 717 -6.95 18.07 -21.43
N ASN A 718 -6.13 17.17 -20.86
CA ASN A 718 -4.66 17.30 -20.81
C ASN A 718 -3.99 17.19 -22.20
N LEU A 719 -4.70 16.73 -23.24
CA LEU A 719 -4.19 16.65 -24.61
C LEU A 719 -4.36 18.00 -25.32
N ARG A 720 -3.25 18.57 -25.81
CA ARG A 720 -3.18 19.87 -26.49
C ARG A 720 -3.68 19.80 -27.93
N SER A 721 -4.94 19.40 -28.10
CA SER A 721 -5.63 19.19 -29.36
C SER A 721 -6.90 20.05 -29.39
N ARG A 722 -6.90 21.08 -30.25
CA ARG A 722 -8.03 22.01 -30.41
C ARG A 722 -9.38 21.29 -30.62
N ARG A 723 -9.40 20.19 -31.38
CA ARG A 723 -10.61 19.38 -31.61
C ARG A 723 -11.17 18.79 -30.30
N ILE A 724 -10.30 18.38 -29.39
CA ILE A 724 -10.69 17.83 -28.08
C ILE A 724 -11.11 18.97 -27.15
N THR A 725 -10.44 20.12 -27.18
CA THR A 725 -10.86 21.33 -26.46
C THR A 725 -12.29 21.75 -26.84
N GLU A 726 -12.56 21.95 -28.13
CA GLU A 726 -13.87 22.35 -28.66
C GLU A 726 -14.97 21.31 -28.28
N PHE A 727 -14.67 20.01 -28.42
CA PHE A 727 -15.58 18.94 -28.00
C PHE A 727 -15.88 18.96 -26.49
N LEU A 728 -14.85 19.10 -25.64
CA LEU A 728 -15.03 19.09 -24.19
C LEU A 728 -15.79 20.32 -23.70
N GLU A 729 -15.64 21.48 -24.35
CA GLU A 729 -16.45 22.68 -24.09
C GLU A 729 -17.92 22.46 -24.48
N GLU A 730 -18.19 21.84 -25.64
CA GLU A 730 -19.56 21.48 -26.07
C GLU A 730 -20.23 20.46 -25.13
N ILE A 731 -19.48 19.48 -24.63
CA ILE A 731 -19.96 18.50 -23.65
C ILE A 731 -20.17 19.15 -22.28
N LEU A 732 -19.27 20.02 -21.83
CA LEU A 732 -19.40 20.71 -20.54
C LEU A 732 -20.68 21.55 -20.45
N ALA A 733 -21.13 22.13 -21.57
CA ALA A 733 -22.39 22.87 -21.65
C ALA A 733 -23.66 22.00 -21.54
N GLN A 734 -23.55 20.68 -21.71
CA GLN A 734 -24.67 19.74 -21.77
C GLN A 734 -24.68 18.71 -20.63
N GLU A 735 -23.50 18.35 -20.12
CA GLU A 735 -23.31 17.41 -19.04
C GLU A 735 -24.01 17.89 -17.77
N ARG A 736 -24.60 16.95 -17.01
CA ARG A 736 -25.36 17.22 -15.78
C ARG A 736 -24.73 16.60 -14.55
N ASP A 737 -23.82 15.63 -14.72
CA ASP A 737 -23.07 15.07 -13.61
C ASP A 737 -21.95 16.03 -13.18
N LEU A 738 -22.10 16.64 -12.01
CA LEU A 738 -21.18 17.64 -11.48
C LEU A 738 -19.74 17.10 -11.31
N TRP A 739 -19.56 15.79 -11.11
CA TRP A 739 -18.23 15.18 -10.98
C TRP A 739 -17.56 15.00 -12.35
N ILE A 740 -18.32 14.64 -13.37
CA ILE A 740 -17.84 14.62 -14.76
C ILE A 740 -17.54 16.04 -15.23
N GLN A 741 -18.41 17.02 -14.97
CA GLN A 741 -18.15 18.44 -15.24
C GLN A 741 -16.83 18.90 -14.61
N ARG A 742 -16.61 18.61 -13.32
CA ARG A 742 -15.34 18.91 -12.63
C ARG A 742 -14.14 18.24 -13.30
N GLY A 743 -14.27 16.99 -13.73
CA GLY A 743 -13.24 16.27 -14.50
C GLY A 743 -12.88 16.98 -15.81
N ILE A 744 -13.88 17.41 -16.59
CA ILE A 744 -13.70 18.18 -17.82
C ILE A 744 -13.00 19.51 -17.54
N ILE A 745 -13.50 20.28 -16.57
CA ILE A 745 -12.99 21.61 -16.21
C ILE A 745 -11.50 21.54 -15.83
N LEU A 746 -11.13 20.60 -14.97
CA LEU A 746 -9.73 20.43 -14.57
C LEU A 746 -8.87 19.92 -15.72
N GLY A 747 -9.38 18.99 -16.53
CA GLY A 747 -8.68 18.50 -17.72
C GLY A 747 -8.33 19.66 -18.66
N LEU A 748 -9.31 20.49 -19.01
CA LEU A 748 -9.15 21.66 -19.86
C LEU A 748 -8.12 22.65 -19.30
N ALA A 749 -8.11 22.88 -17.99
CA ALA A 749 -7.14 23.75 -17.33
C ALA A 749 -5.70 23.26 -17.55
N PHE A 750 -5.40 21.98 -17.25
CA PHE A 750 -4.07 21.38 -17.52
C PHE A 750 -3.74 21.29 -19.02
N GLY A 751 -4.75 21.28 -19.90
CA GLY A 751 -4.59 21.45 -21.35
C GLY A 751 -4.14 22.85 -21.79
N GLY A 752 -4.25 23.85 -20.91
CA GLY A 752 -3.97 25.26 -21.16
C GLY A 752 -5.21 26.16 -21.35
N THR A 753 -6.42 25.63 -21.14
CA THR A 753 -7.69 26.35 -21.26
C THR A 753 -8.28 26.61 -19.86
N VAL A 754 -7.86 27.71 -19.24
CA VAL A 754 -8.11 27.98 -17.81
C VAL A 754 -9.47 28.64 -17.54
N GLN A 755 -10.10 29.30 -18.53
CA GLN A 755 -11.37 30.03 -18.33
C GLN A 755 -12.50 29.21 -17.67
N PRO A 756 -12.78 27.94 -18.07
CA PRO A 756 -13.82 27.14 -17.40
C PRO A 756 -13.56 26.88 -15.92
N LEU A 757 -12.28 26.88 -15.50
CA LEU A 757 -11.88 26.71 -14.10
C LEU A 757 -12.09 28.00 -13.30
N GLU A 758 -11.74 29.16 -13.84
CA GLU A 758 -12.04 30.45 -13.22
C GLU A 758 -13.55 30.64 -13.01
N GLU A 759 -14.36 30.30 -14.02
CA GLU A 759 -15.82 30.35 -13.92
C GLU A 759 -16.38 29.34 -12.89
N TYR A 760 -15.72 28.20 -12.70
CA TYR A 760 -16.08 27.20 -11.69
C TYR A 760 -15.73 27.67 -10.27
N VAL A 761 -14.52 28.21 -10.05
CA VAL A 761 -14.11 28.84 -8.78
C VAL A 761 -15.10 29.94 -8.39
N GLU A 762 -15.49 30.81 -9.32
CA GLU A 762 -16.52 31.84 -9.07
C GLU A 762 -17.94 31.27 -8.83
N ARG A 763 -18.29 30.10 -9.36
CA ARG A 763 -19.55 29.41 -8.98
C ARG A 763 -19.48 28.90 -7.55
N LEU A 764 -18.45 28.11 -7.22
CA LEU A 764 -18.22 27.56 -5.87
C LEU A 764 -18.25 28.66 -4.80
N ARG A 765 -17.52 29.76 -5.03
CA ARG A 765 -17.47 30.91 -4.12
C ARG A 765 -18.84 31.61 -3.97
N ARG A 766 -19.59 31.80 -5.06
CA ARG A 766 -20.95 32.37 -5.01
C ARG A 766 -21.95 31.44 -4.31
N ASN A 767 -21.85 30.14 -4.52
CA ASN A 767 -22.69 29.13 -3.86
C ASN A 767 -22.51 29.22 -2.33
N ARG A 768 -21.25 29.29 -1.86
CA ARG A 768 -20.93 29.50 -0.44
C ARG A 768 -21.48 30.82 0.10
N ILE A 769 -21.15 31.95 -0.52
CA ILE A 769 -21.49 33.30 -0.01
C ILE A 769 -23.01 33.52 0.05
N ASN A 770 -23.75 33.10 -0.99
CA ASN A 770 -25.18 33.36 -1.09
C ASN A 770 -26.06 32.31 -0.39
N SER A 771 -25.47 31.36 0.35
CA SER A 771 -26.16 30.17 0.87
C SER A 771 -26.94 29.43 -0.23
N GLY A 772 -26.33 29.32 -1.42
CA GLY A 772 -26.89 28.67 -2.60
C GLY A 772 -26.82 27.16 -2.54
N ASN A 773 -27.01 26.49 -3.69
CA ASN A 773 -26.84 25.05 -3.76
C ASN A 773 -25.35 24.70 -3.66
N LEU A 774 -24.97 23.92 -2.64
CA LEU A 774 -23.58 23.56 -2.37
C LEU A 774 -23.13 22.26 -3.06
N SER A 775 -23.96 21.62 -3.89
CA SER A 775 -23.60 20.34 -4.53
C SER A 775 -22.29 20.37 -5.34
N GLU A 776 -21.96 21.49 -6.01
CA GLU A 776 -20.65 21.63 -6.68
C GLU A 776 -19.49 21.66 -5.66
N ASN A 777 -19.69 22.33 -4.52
CA ASN A 777 -18.71 22.44 -3.42
C ASN A 777 -18.52 21.08 -2.74
N GLU A 778 -19.60 20.37 -2.44
CA GLU A 778 -19.61 19.02 -1.87
C GLU A 778 -18.85 18.03 -2.76
N VAL A 779 -19.09 18.04 -4.08
CA VAL A 779 -18.36 17.21 -5.05
C VAL A 779 -16.88 17.56 -5.14
N ASN A 780 -16.53 18.86 -5.09
CA ASN A 780 -15.13 19.27 -5.09
C ASN A 780 -14.41 18.82 -3.81
N ILE A 781 -15.01 19.04 -2.65
CA ILE A 781 -14.46 18.67 -1.34
C ILE A 781 -14.32 17.15 -1.22
N GLY A 782 -15.42 16.40 -1.43
CA GLY A 782 -15.45 14.95 -1.26
C GLY A 782 -14.47 14.23 -2.18
N TYR A 783 -14.41 14.59 -3.46
CA TYR A 783 -13.40 14.01 -4.36
C TYR A 783 -11.96 14.36 -3.95
N THR A 784 -11.71 15.59 -3.49
CA THR A 784 -10.37 16.01 -3.05
C THR A 784 -9.93 15.25 -1.80
N LEU A 785 -10.84 15.03 -0.84
CA LEU A 785 -10.60 14.18 0.35
C LEU A 785 -10.31 12.72 -0.02
N THR A 786 -11.02 12.17 -1.01
CA THR A 786 -10.72 10.82 -1.54
C THR A 786 -9.36 10.78 -2.20
N PHE A 787 -9.05 11.75 -3.07
CA PHE A 787 -7.84 11.80 -3.88
C PHE A 787 -6.56 11.96 -3.05
N PHE A 788 -6.60 12.74 -1.96
CA PHE A 788 -5.50 12.84 -0.98
C PHE A 788 -5.61 11.87 0.20
N GLY A 789 -6.60 10.96 0.16
CA GLY A 789 -6.74 9.86 1.12
C GLY A 789 -7.04 10.28 2.55
N ASP A 790 -7.83 11.33 2.78
CA ASP A 790 -8.41 11.63 4.10
C ASP A 790 -9.68 10.80 4.39
N GLN A 791 -10.31 10.19 3.37
CA GLN A 791 -11.44 9.29 3.53
C GLN A 791 -11.26 7.98 2.74
N ALA A 792 -12.08 6.97 3.02
CA ALA A 792 -12.08 5.71 2.30
C ALA A 792 -12.58 5.90 0.86
N THR A 793 -11.98 5.18 -0.09
CA THR A 793 -12.33 5.24 -1.51
C THR A 793 -13.58 4.41 -1.78
N ASP A 794 -14.67 5.06 -2.18
CA ASP A 794 -15.83 4.39 -2.78
C ASP A 794 -15.52 4.16 -4.28
N GLU A 795 -15.55 2.89 -4.73
CA GLU A 795 -15.24 2.50 -6.13
C GLU A 795 -16.17 3.18 -7.14
N PHE A 796 -17.41 3.47 -6.74
CA PHE A 796 -18.49 3.92 -7.61
C PHE A 796 -18.82 5.41 -7.43
N ARG A 797 -18.61 5.93 -6.21
CA ARG A 797 -18.91 7.32 -5.82
C ARG A 797 -17.77 8.00 -5.06
N PRO A 798 -16.56 8.07 -5.64
CA PRO A 798 -15.38 8.67 -4.98
C PRO A 798 -15.56 10.18 -4.71
N GLU A 799 -16.54 10.84 -5.30
CA GLU A 799 -16.84 12.25 -5.05
C GLU A 799 -17.61 12.54 -3.75
N VAL A 800 -18.14 11.52 -3.08
CA VAL A 800 -18.99 11.69 -1.90
C VAL A 800 -18.14 11.89 -0.65
N ASP A 801 -18.33 13.03 0.02
CA ASP A 801 -17.88 13.24 1.39
C ASP A 801 -18.57 12.26 2.35
N GLN A 802 -17.79 11.39 2.98
CA GLN A 802 -18.26 10.35 3.91
C GLN A 802 -18.52 10.88 5.33
N GLY A 803 -18.26 12.17 5.59
CA GLY A 803 -18.55 12.83 6.87
C GLY A 803 -17.55 12.54 7.99
N HIS A 804 -16.38 11.95 7.68
CA HIS A 804 -15.28 11.80 8.64
C HIS A 804 -14.68 13.15 9.05
N ASP A 805 -14.01 13.21 10.21
CA ASP A 805 -13.36 14.43 10.72
C ASP A 805 -11.98 14.70 10.10
N SER A 806 -11.35 13.72 9.46
CA SER A 806 -10.06 13.88 8.78
C SER A 806 -10.12 14.88 7.62
N CYS A 807 -9.08 15.71 7.49
CA CYS A 807 -8.83 16.59 6.33
C CYS A 807 -7.37 17.10 6.27
N GLU A 808 -6.50 16.63 7.16
CA GLU A 808 -5.16 17.16 7.37
C GLU A 808 -4.27 16.96 6.15
N ARG A 809 -4.42 15.84 5.43
CA ARG A 809 -3.62 15.58 4.23
C ARG A 809 -4.03 16.51 3.12
N THR A 810 -5.33 16.68 2.91
CA THR A 810 -5.87 17.64 1.95
C THR A 810 -5.38 19.03 2.28
N VAL A 811 -5.43 19.47 3.53
CA VAL A 811 -4.90 20.80 3.93
C VAL A 811 -3.40 20.91 3.60
N ARG A 812 -2.55 20.01 4.11
CA ARG A 812 -1.10 20.08 3.88
C ARG A 812 -0.74 19.96 2.40
N ARG A 813 -1.42 19.08 1.66
CA ARG A 813 -1.16 18.84 0.22
C ARG A 813 -1.64 19.98 -0.66
N LEU A 814 -2.78 20.60 -0.35
CA LEU A 814 -3.23 21.81 -1.05
C LEU A 814 -2.27 22.98 -0.82
N ILE A 815 -1.77 23.18 0.41
CA ILE A 815 -0.75 24.20 0.70
C ILE A 815 0.52 23.92 -0.11
N TYR A 816 1.05 22.68 -0.05
CA TYR A 816 2.21 22.25 -0.84
C TYR A 816 2.03 22.49 -2.34
N LEU A 817 0.89 22.09 -2.92
CA LEU A 817 0.63 22.23 -4.37
C LEU A 817 0.53 23.70 -4.81
N VAL A 818 0.04 24.59 -3.96
CA VAL A 818 0.10 26.05 -4.23
C VAL A 818 1.54 26.57 -4.11
N GLY A 819 2.38 25.93 -3.30
CA GLY A 819 3.83 26.18 -3.24
C GLY A 819 4.61 25.77 -4.49
N THR A 820 4.13 24.82 -5.30
CA THR A 820 4.86 24.28 -6.46
C THR A 820 4.31 24.75 -7.82
N GLU A 821 5.21 25.01 -8.78
CA GLU A 821 4.82 25.36 -10.16
C GLU A 821 4.21 24.18 -10.95
N THR A 822 4.17 22.98 -10.38
CA THR A 822 3.65 21.76 -11.03
C THR A 822 2.12 21.69 -11.11
N ASP A 823 1.42 22.56 -10.38
CA ASP A 823 -0.04 22.59 -10.27
C ASP A 823 -0.59 24.02 -10.45
N ARG A 824 0.16 24.88 -11.15
CA ARG A 824 -0.09 26.33 -11.29
C ARG A 824 -1.51 26.63 -11.75
N GLU A 825 -2.00 25.86 -12.71
CA GLU A 825 -3.34 25.97 -13.27
C GLU A 825 -4.45 25.75 -12.23
N CYS A 826 -4.19 24.96 -11.18
CA CYS A 826 -5.16 24.65 -10.12
C CYS A 826 -4.98 25.47 -8.83
N TRP A 827 -3.95 26.32 -8.71
CA TRP A 827 -3.65 27.09 -7.50
C TRP A 827 -4.88 27.82 -6.93
N ARG A 828 -5.66 28.51 -7.77
CA ARG A 828 -6.83 29.27 -7.31
C ARG A 828 -7.94 28.37 -6.75
N LEU A 829 -8.18 27.20 -7.37
CA LEU A 829 -9.12 26.20 -6.84
C LEU A 829 -8.60 25.58 -5.54
N ASN A 830 -7.29 25.34 -5.44
CA ASN A 830 -6.67 24.78 -4.22
C ASN A 830 -6.82 25.74 -3.04
N LEU A 831 -6.56 27.04 -3.25
CA LEU A 831 -6.80 28.12 -2.27
C LEU A 831 -8.28 28.19 -1.89
N LEU A 832 -9.20 28.19 -2.87
CA LEU A 832 -10.64 28.19 -2.57
C LEU A 832 -11.04 26.95 -1.76
N THR A 833 -10.51 25.78 -2.10
CA THR A 833 -10.81 24.52 -1.39
C THR A 833 -10.36 24.58 0.07
N LEU A 834 -9.21 25.19 0.37
CA LEU A 834 -8.78 25.46 1.75
C LEU A 834 -9.78 26.36 2.51
N VAL A 835 -10.37 27.36 1.86
CA VAL A 835 -11.42 28.22 2.45
C VAL A 835 -12.74 27.43 2.66
N GLU A 836 -13.14 26.63 1.68
CA GLU A 836 -14.34 25.81 1.75
C GLU A 836 -14.28 24.80 2.90
N LEU A 837 -13.14 24.12 3.12
CA LEU A 837 -12.95 23.19 4.24
C LEU A 837 -13.26 23.85 5.60
N TRP A 838 -12.82 25.09 5.81
CA TRP A 838 -13.07 25.84 7.06
C TRP A 838 -14.54 26.23 7.26
N HIS A 839 -15.20 26.69 6.21
CA HIS A 839 -16.58 27.21 6.29
C HIS A 839 -17.66 26.12 6.20
N HIS A 840 -17.43 25.10 5.37
CA HIS A 840 -18.39 24.04 5.05
C HIS A 840 -18.25 22.86 6.03
N ARG A 841 -17.06 22.25 6.14
CA ARG A 841 -16.80 21.07 7.00
C ARG A 841 -16.54 21.45 8.46
N LYS A 842 -17.55 22.01 9.12
CA LYS A 842 -17.45 22.43 10.53
C LYS A 842 -17.08 21.30 11.50
N TRP A 843 -17.32 20.05 11.14
CA TRP A 843 -16.97 18.87 11.94
C TRP A 843 -15.48 18.48 11.83
N SER A 844 -14.80 18.78 10.73
CA SER A 844 -13.35 18.55 10.58
C SER A 844 -12.50 19.74 11.06
N ARG A 845 -13.11 20.72 11.73
CA ARG A 845 -12.46 22.01 12.02
C ARG A 845 -11.25 21.89 12.93
N GLU A 846 -11.27 21.00 13.92
CA GLU A 846 -10.12 20.76 14.81
C GLU A 846 -8.90 20.22 14.03
N ARG A 847 -9.14 19.26 13.13
CA ARG A 847 -8.13 18.68 12.23
C ARG A 847 -7.56 19.72 11.28
N TYR A 848 -8.44 20.51 10.67
CA TYR A 848 -8.07 21.64 9.82
C TYR A 848 -7.16 22.64 10.55
N MET A 849 -7.50 23.03 11.79
CA MET A 849 -6.67 23.94 12.59
C MET A 849 -5.29 23.34 12.90
N LEU A 850 -5.21 22.04 13.18
CA LEU A 850 -3.94 21.37 13.46
C LEU A 850 -3.00 21.45 12.24
N ALA A 851 -3.48 21.04 11.06
CA ALA A 851 -2.70 21.09 9.82
C ALA A 851 -2.32 22.52 9.41
N MET A 852 -3.23 23.49 9.57
CA MET A 852 -2.94 24.90 9.28
C MET A 852 -1.87 25.50 10.22
N ARG A 853 -1.80 25.07 11.49
CA ARG A 853 -0.74 25.48 12.42
C ARG A 853 0.62 24.90 12.02
N GLU A 854 0.66 23.63 11.64
CA GLU A 854 1.89 22.96 11.20
C GLU A 854 2.48 23.60 9.92
N CYS A 855 1.62 24.05 9.00
CA CYS A 855 2.02 24.71 7.74
C CYS A 855 1.98 26.25 7.80
N THR A 856 1.92 26.89 8.98
CA THR A 856 1.71 28.35 9.08
C THR A 856 2.81 29.17 8.40
N GLU A 857 4.09 28.85 8.60
CA GLU A 857 5.20 29.61 8.00
C GLU A 857 5.24 29.48 6.47
N GLU A 858 5.04 28.25 5.97
CA GLU A 858 4.96 27.93 4.55
C GLU A 858 3.79 28.65 3.87
N LEU A 859 2.60 28.59 4.48
CA LEU A 859 1.41 29.27 3.96
C LEU A 859 1.58 30.79 3.92
N THR A 860 2.20 31.41 4.94
CA THR A 860 2.49 32.86 4.90
C THR A 860 3.41 33.22 3.73
N ALA A 861 4.51 32.48 3.54
CA ALA A 861 5.43 32.71 2.43
C ALA A 861 4.76 32.54 1.06
N ILE A 862 3.84 31.56 0.94
CA ILE A 862 3.04 31.35 -0.28
C ILE A 862 2.07 32.53 -0.51
N LEU A 863 1.31 32.95 0.51
CA LEU A 863 0.32 34.02 0.40
C LEU A 863 0.95 35.39 0.14
N ASP A 864 2.16 35.65 0.64
CA ASP A 864 2.92 36.86 0.33
C ASP A 864 3.45 36.83 -1.11
N ARG A 865 4.05 35.71 -1.56
CA ARG A 865 4.50 35.53 -2.96
C ARG A 865 3.36 35.72 -3.97
N LEU A 866 2.17 35.20 -3.69
CA LEU A 866 1.01 35.34 -4.58
C LEU A 866 0.39 36.75 -4.54
N ALA A 867 0.43 37.43 -3.39
CA ALA A 867 0.01 38.83 -3.29
C ALA A 867 0.91 39.78 -4.10
N ASP A 868 2.18 39.41 -4.31
CA ASP A 868 3.14 40.14 -5.15
C ASP A 868 3.08 39.77 -6.65
N ASP A 869 2.45 38.64 -7.04
CA ASP A 869 2.31 38.22 -8.46
C ASP A 869 1.06 38.89 -9.10
N PRO A 870 1.21 39.72 -10.14
CA PRO A 870 0.09 40.39 -10.82
C PRO A 870 -1.03 39.48 -11.33
N GLU A 871 -0.76 38.20 -11.61
CA GLU A 871 -1.78 37.24 -12.06
C GLU A 871 -2.69 36.78 -10.90
N SER A 872 -2.19 36.79 -9.66
CA SER A 872 -2.88 36.25 -8.49
C SER A 872 -3.18 37.24 -7.36
N ALA A 873 -2.57 38.44 -7.38
CA ALA A 873 -2.76 39.49 -6.38
C ALA A 873 -4.23 39.97 -6.22
N SER A 874 -5.08 39.72 -7.23
CA SER A 874 -6.51 40.07 -7.22
C SER A 874 -7.43 38.95 -6.72
N TRP A 875 -6.90 37.77 -6.40
CA TRP A 875 -7.68 36.60 -5.95
C TRP A 875 -8.23 36.82 -4.54
N PRO A 876 -9.56 36.86 -4.34
CA PRO A 876 -10.16 37.06 -3.02
C PRO A 876 -9.77 35.99 -2.00
N GLU A 877 -9.44 34.79 -2.48
CA GLU A 877 -9.07 33.64 -1.66
C GLU A 877 -7.81 33.90 -0.81
N LEU A 878 -6.92 34.80 -1.25
CA LEU A 878 -5.71 35.17 -0.48
C LEU A 878 -6.06 35.86 0.84
N GLU A 879 -6.94 36.87 0.80
CA GLU A 879 -7.37 37.59 2.01
C GLU A 879 -8.28 36.73 2.89
N GLU A 880 -9.17 35.93 2.27
CA GLU A 880 -10.00 34.97 2.99
C GLU A 880 -9.13 33.97 3.79
N LEU A 881 -8.01 33.49 3.23
CA LEU A 881 -7.06 32.63 3.95
C LEU A 881 -6.22 33.37 4.99
N ARG A 882 -5.80 34.62 4.78
CA ARG A 882 -5.12 35.43 5.82
C ARG A 882 -6.00 35.60 7.06
N VAL A 883 -7.30 35.84 6.89
CA VAL A 883 -8.27 35.91 7.98
C VAL A 883 -8.42 34.58 8.70
N ILE A 884 -8.50 33.46 7.98
CA ILE A 884 -8.56 32.12 8.57
C ILE A 884 -7.27 31.80 9.34
N GLN A 885 -6.10 32.01 8.74
CA GLN A 885 -4.80 31.80 9.37
C GLN A 885 -4.67 32.59 10.68
N SER A 886 -5.08 33.86 10.68
CA SER A 886 -5.11 34.72 11.87
C SER A 886 -6.03 34.17 12.98
N ALA A 887 -7.20 33.64 12.61
CA ALA A 887 -8.13 33.02 13.55
C ALA A 887 -7.61 31.68 14.12
N VAL A 888 -6.81 30.94 13.35
CA VAL A 888 -6.21 29.65 13.75
C VAL A 888 -4.99 29.83 14.66
N THR A 889 -4.17 30.86 14.41
CA THR A 889 -2.93 31.15 15.17
C THR A 889 -3.16 31.98 16.43
N SER A 890 -4.28 32.72 16.52
CA SER A 890 -4.65 33.47 17.73
C SER A 890 -4.77 32.54 18.94
N PRO A 891 -4.05 32.78 20.05
CA PRO A 891 -4.20 32.00 21.28
C PRO A 891 -5.58 32.23 21.86
N GLY A 892 -6.42 31.19 21.82
CA GLY A 892 -7.85 31.29 22.09
C GLY A 892 -8.18 31.88 23.46
N HIS A 893 -8.82 33.06 23.46
CA HIS A 893 -9.81 33.36 24.49
C HIS A 893 -11.01 32.45 24.24
N GLY A 894 -11.21 31.45 25.10
CA GLY A 894 -12.33 30.54 24.98
C GLY A 894 -13.67 31.23 25.25
N GLN A 895 -14.60 31.08 24.31
CA GLN A 895 -16.07 31.18 24.48
C GLN A 895 -16.73 30.12 23.60
#